data_AF-A0AAJ4TKP4-F1
#
_entry.id   AF-A0AAJ4TKP4-F1
#
_cell.length_a   1.000
_cell.length_b   1.000
_cell.length_c   1.000
_cell.angle_alpha   90.00
_cell.angle_beta   90.00
_cell.angle_gamma   90.00
#
_symmetry.space_group_name_H-M   'P 1'
#
loop_
_entity.id
_entity.type
_entity.pdbx_description
1 polymer ?
#
loop_
_entity_poly.entity_id
_entity_poly.type
_entity_poly.pdbx_seq_one_letter_code
_entity_poly.pdbx_strand_id
1 'polypeptide(L)'
;MNTNKTLFNDYLNQIPTKLRGKFISAIKNNKLPRQQVLNDLQLLAEQTTQKVLPKITYPDLPVAEKVNDIKKLIQDNQVIVVAGETGSGKSTQLPKICLDLGLGKRGLIGHTQPRRLAARSIASRVATEIGDQSKVSFKIRFSDQTSENTLIKVMTDGVLLSEIKNDRFLSQYEVIIIDEAHERSLNIDFLLGCIKKILPYRPDLKIIITSATIDHQKFIDYFQNAKDITISGRTYPVEIRYQNDEDFEEFSLQERILYALDELGRGDVLVFLPTERDIHETLAYLNKQDLRFTEVLPLFSRLSNKDQNKIFNPEGSIRRVILATNVAETSLTVPRIKYVIDSGLARISRYSYRTKVQRLPIEKVSQASANQRAGRCGRLSAGVCMRLYSEEDFNNRKEYTDPEILRTNLASVILQMLFLKLGSIQDFPFIDSPDSRFVKDGFKLLFELRAISELNYSKPKITDDGIKMAIMPLDPKLAKIVIEGYRQNTLREVVSIVSFLSVQDPRERPLNFQQKADEKHAVDKDKSSDFIAILNLANRLNSDLKSLSNREKKEYFKKNFISPVRFNEWNDIYRQIVEVVHRFEWKLSSNEKLDYENLHKAIASGFLSNIGFNYENAEYLGARGLKFFIFPGSSQFKAKPKWLLSSEIVETTKIYARNVAKIEPEWLESLAEHLIKKHYDEPVWSKKRRAVVVNERVTLYGLEIVSKRSVQYAKINPQEAREIFIREALVRGDFDSKVYFYQQNLKLINQVEELENKSRRKDILVDEEVMFAHYDSFIPDDVCSGATFDKWLKSVTKERQKGFIFDMESLMQHDAKEITQQKFPDVLTVGDMHLPLEYHFDPLDERDGVTVTVPIVFINDINPTVLEWGVYGFLYDKIVALLRALPKNIRKNCVPVPTYAQAIFESIDFDKDRYSPLKSVIAKHITRIVGFVVDETVWQDEELEKHLVLNVKVVDEQGKTLAVGKDIYILKQKLKNLVAKPSQEIDEMVYYDWDFADIAMTSQIKEYGITVKVYNCLEEYKDGVKLSYKATLDEAKLCMQKSLKRLIKLRLQNQLSKNIKSNDLTSLSMSLKLSDSKDNVVDKAIDLSFFDNIELPHTKADFEKFYALGMQNFALNKTKVEALLLEITKSKSQLEKKLNVKKIPLKFIELFTDVRNEFTELFTGDYISQPVEFLQRYKYYLQALENRLEKAKLNLQRDRGYQIEVSELRSKLVKKITVNHIGKSELIGIRVSNLIQELWVSWYLQNVKTIESVSYKKILAYINEI
;
A
#
# COMPACT_ATOMS: atom_id res chain seq x y z
N MET A 1 34.13 31.44 72.44
CA MET A 1 33.65 30.74 71.23
C MET A 1 32.18 30.33 71.30
N ASN A 2 31.64 29.91 72.46
CA ASN A 2 30.22 29.56 72.58
C ASN A 2 29.25 30.75 72.42
N THR A 3 29.61 31.94 72.93
CA THR A 3 28.80 33.17 72.84
C THR A 3 28.46 33.59 71.40
N ASN A 4 29.44 33.55 70.47
CA ASN A 4 29.20 33.89 69.07
C ASN A 4 28.29 32.87 68.35
N LYS A 5 28.22 31.62 68.83
CA LYS A 5 27.35 30.59 68.26
C LYS A 5 25.90 30.78 68.70
N THR A 6 25.68 31.17 69.95
CA THR A 6 24.36 31.52 70.49
C THR A 6 23.81 32.76 69.81
N LEU A 7 24.58 33.86 69.79
CA LEU A 7 24.18 35.12 69.12
C LEU A 7 23.90 34.94 67.63
N PHE A 8 24.72 34.15 66.92
CA PHE A 8 24.47 33.82 65.53
C PHE A 8 23.12 33.12 65.35
N ASN A 9 22.82 32.11 66.17
CA ASN A 9 21.55 31.39 66.10
C ASN A 9 20.37 32.29 66.48
N ASP A 10 20.54 33.21 67.43
CA ASP A 10 19.50 34.15 67.86
C ASP A 10 19.13 35.14 66.76
N TYR A 11 20.11 35.80 66.13
CA TYR A 11 19.85 36.68 64.98
C TYR A 11 19.35 35.90 63.76
N LEU A 12 19.91 34.71 63.51
CA LEU A 12 19.47 33.85 62.43
C LEU A 12 18.01 33.45 62.63
N ASN A 13 17.58 33.27 63.88
CA ASN A 13 16.22 32.93 64.24
C ASN A 13 15.21 34.09 64.10
N GLN A 14 15.67 35.32 63.91
CA GLN A 14 14.81 36.51 63.77
C GLN A 14 14.57 36.91 62.30
N ILE A 15 15.41 36.44 61.38
CA ILE A 15 15.29 36.76 59.95
C ILE A 15 14.40 35.76 59.19
N PRO A 16 13.80 36.17 58.04
CA PRO A 16 12.98 35.30 57.21
C PRO A 16 13.74 34.06 56.74
N THR A 17 13.06 32.91 56.68
CA THR A 17 13.67 31.62 56.36
C THR A 17 14.42 31.63 55.02
N LYS A 18 13.89 32.37 54.04
CA LYS A 18 14.47 32.57 52.70
C LYS A 18 15.88 33.19 52.69
N LEU A 19 16.27 33.92 53.72
CA LEU A 19 17.56 34.62 53.79
C LEU A 19 18.63 33.82 54.55
N ARG A 20 18.24 32.82 55.35
CA ARG A 20 19.14 32.08 56.26
C ARG A 20 20.18 31.24 55.56
N GLY A 21 19.81 30.57 54.48
CA GLY A 21 20.71 29.67 53.75
C GLY A 21 22.00 30.36 53.31
N LYS A 22 21.92 31.65 52.94
CA LYS A 22 23.07 32.49 52.60
C LYS A 22 24.05 32.60 53.77
N PHE A 23 23.56 32.90 54.97
CA PHE A 23 24.39 33.09 56.17
C PHE A 23 24.94 31.77 56.72
N ILE A 24 24.13 30.70 56.71
CA ILE A 24 24.59 29.35 57.12
C ILE A 24 25.71 28.85 56.20
N SER A 25 25.55 29.03 54.88
CA SER A 25 26.56 28.67 53.88
C SER A 25 27.83 29.52 54.00
N ALA A 26 27.69 30.82 54.27
CA ALA A 26 28.84 31.72 54.47
C ALA A 26 29.72 31.30 55.65
N ILE A 27 29.13 30.85 56.76
CA ILE A 27 29.87 30.32 57.92
C ILE A 27 30.44 28.92 57.65
N LYS A 28 29.67 28.01 57.04
CA LYS A 28 30.15 26.64 56.76
C LYS A 28 31.32 26.62 55.78
N ASN A 29 31.33 27.51 54.79
CA ASN A 29 32.34 27.55 53.74
C ASN A 29 33.49 28.54 54.02
N ASN A 30 33.55 29.15 55.21
CA ASN A 30 34.52 30.20 55.59
C ASN A 30 34.68 31.32 54.53
N LYS A 31 33.61 31.64 53.78
CA LYS A 31 33.66 32.63 52.69
C LYS A 31 33.79 34.07 53.16
N LEU A 32 33.42 34.35 54.42
CA LEU A 32 33.49 35.67 55.05
C LEU A 32 33.95 35.52 56.51
N PRO A 33 34.61 36.54 57.10
CA PRO A 33 34.91 36.57 58.53
C PRO A 33 33.65 36.41 59.37
N ARG A 34 33.66 35.50 60.37
CA ARG A 34 32.47 35.20 61.20
C ARG A 34 31.83 36.44 61.83
N GLN A 35 32.64 37.43 62.21
CA GLN A 35 32.16 38.68 62.82
C GLN A 35 31.36 39.53 61.82
N GLN A 36 31.79 39.59 60.56
CA GLN A 36 31.09 40.30 59.50
C GLN A 36 29.75 39.64 59.19
N VAL A 37 29.73 38.31 59.11
CA VAL A 37 28.49 37.54 58.94
C VAL A 37 27.52 37.77 60.10
N LEU A 38 28.02 37.89 61.33
CA LEU A 38 27.21 38.18 62.52
C LEU A 38 26.62 39.59 62.47
N ASN A 39 27.40 40.60 62.10
CA ASN A 39 26.95 41.99 62.00
C ASN A 39 25.89 42.15 60.90
N ASP A 40 26.09 41.54 59.73
CA ASP A 40 25.10 41.55 58.64
C ASP A 40 23.79 40.87 59.06
N LEU A 41 23.88 39.79 59.84
CA LEU A 41 22.74 39.08 60.40
C LEU A 41 21.99 39.91 61.43
N GLN A 42 22.72 40.58 62.31
CA GLN A 42 22.16 41.47 63.31
C GLN A 42 21.39 42.62 62.65
N LEU A 43 22.03 43.32 61.69
CA LEU A 43 21.39 44.42 60.95
C LEU A 43 20.10 43.95 60.27
N LEU A 44 20.13 42.77 59.65
CA LEU A 44 18.98 42.20 58.96
C LEU A 44 17.87 41.79 59.95
N ALA A 45 18.24 41.27 61.12
CA ALA A 45 17.30 40.95 62.19
C ALA A 45 16.60 42.20 62.72
N GLU A 46 17.34 43.30 62.92
CA GLU A 46 16.81 44.60 63.35
C GLU A 46 15.86 45.21 62.31
N GLN A 47 16.12 45.00 61.01
CA GLN A 47 15.27 45.46 59.91
C GLN A 47 14.05 44.57 59.63
N THR A 48 13.97 43.37 60.22
CA THR A 48 12.89 42.41 59.92
C THR A 48 11.69 42.64 60.85
N THR A 49 10.59 43.15 60.31
CA THR A 49 9.31 43.24 61.03
C THR A 49 8.71 41.84 61.22
N GLN A 50 8.59 41.37 62.47
CA GLN A 50 8.01 40.06 62.75
C GLN A 50 6.49 40.06 62.57
N LYS A 51 5.96 38.99 61.96
CA LYS A 51 4.51 38.83 61.79
C LYS A 51 3.83 38.56 63.14
N VAL A 52 2.76 39.30 63.42
CA VAL A 52 1.88 39.06 64.59
C VAL A 52 1.07 37.79 64.34
N LEU A 53 1.17 36.84 65.28
CA LEU A 53 0.40 35.60 65.26
C LEU A 53 -0.96 35.78 65.94
N PRO A 54 -2.03 35.14 65.43
CA PRO A 54 -3.34 35.15 66.07
C PRO A 54 -3.33 34.33 67.37
N LYS A 55 -4.22 34.68 68.30
CA LYS A 55 -4.46 33.89 69.51
C LYS A 55 -5.21 32.60 69.13
N ILE A 56 -4.65 31.44 69.46
CA ILE A 56 -5.21 30.14 69.08
C ILE A 56 -6.11 29.59 70.18
N THR A 57 -7.28 29.06 69.78
CA THR A 57 -8.19 28.28 70.63
C THR A 57 -8.47 26.93 69.99
N TYR A 58 -8.71 25.91 70.80
CA TYR A 58 -8.97 24.55 70.32
C TYR A 58 -10.42 24.14 70.64
N PRO A 59 -11.19 23.64 69.66
CA PRO A 59 -12.50 23.05 69.92
C PRO A 59 -12.36 21.69 70.62
N ASP A 60 -13.45 21.20 71.24
CA ASP A 60 -13.50 19.88 71.88
C ASP A 60 -13.46 18.75 70.83
N LEU A 61 -12.25 18.41 70.40
CA LEU A 61 -11.93 17.35 69.44
C LEU A 61 -10.86 16.43 70.03
N PRO A 62 -10.73 15.16 69.59
CA PRO A 62 -9.73 14.23 70.13
C PRO A 62 -8.28 14.75 70.07
N VAL A 63 -7.93 15.52 69.04
CA VAL A 63 -6.60 16.17 68.95
C VAL A 63 -6.36 17.17 70.08
N ALA A 64 -7.40 17.82 70.61
CA ALA A 64 -7.28 18.85 71.65
C ALA A 64 -6.68 18.29 72.95
N GLU A 65 -7.03 17.05 73.31
CA GLU A 65 -6.50 16.34 74.48
C GLU A 65 -4.98 16.05 74.38
N LYS A 66 -4.46 16.03 73.15
CA LYS A 66 -3.06 15.71 72.82
C LYS A 66 -2.24 16.93 72.38
N VAL A 67 -2.78 18.14 72.44
CA VAL A 67 -2.09 19.37 71.97
C VAL A 67 -0.71 19.53 72.61
N ASN A 68 -0.60 19.36 73.93
CA ASN A 68 0.68 19.55 74.63
C ASN A 68 1.72 18.47 74.25
N ASP A 69 1.28 17.22 74.07
CA ASP A 69 2.14 16.11 73.62
C ASP A 69 2.66 16.37 72.20
N ILE A 70 1.77 16.79 71.29
CA ILE A 70 2.11 17.14 69.90
C ILE A 70 3.08 18.33 69.88
N LYS A 71 2.83 19.36 70.70
CA LYS A 71 3.71 20.54 70.81
C LYS A 71 5.14 20.15 71.16
N LYS A 72 5.29 19.32 72.19
CA LYS A 72 6.59 18.80 72.64
C LYS A 72 7.28 18.00 71.53
N LEU A 73 6.55 17.11 70.86
CA LEU A 73 7.08 16.32 69.76
C LEU A 73 7.58 17.17 68.59
N ILE A 74 6.84 18.20 68.18
CA ILE A 74 7.25 19.13 67.11
C ILE A 74 8.49 19.92 67.51
N GLN A 75 8.61 20.34 68.77
CA GLN A 75 9.79 21.05 69.26
C GLN A 75 11.04 20.16 69.21
N ASP A 76 10.94 18.95 69.76
CA ASP A 76 12.08 18.04 69.98
C ASP A 76 12.53 17.31 68.71
N ASN A 77 11.66 17.16 67.71
CA ASN A 77 11.93 16.34 66.52
C ASN A 77 11.80 17.15 65.23
N GLN A 78 12.59 16.80 64.22
CA GLN A 78 12.50 17.43 62.89
C GLN A 78 11.33 16.87 62.07
N VAL A 79 11.09 15.57 62.17
CA VAL A 79 10.02 14.84 61.48
C VAL A 79 9.17 14.13 62.54
N ILE A 80 7.85 14.28 62.45
CA ILE A 80 6.91 13.53 63.27
C ILE A 80 5.80 12.90 62.41
N VAL A 81 5.26 11.78 62.87
CA VAL A 81 4.15 11.08 62.24
C VAL A 81 2.94 11.14 63.17
N VAL A 82 1.83 11.70 62.70
CA VAL A 82 0.59 11.82 63.48
C VAL A 82 -0.44 10.86 62.91
N ALA A 83 -0.61 9.73 63.61
CA ALA A 83 -1.60 8.72 63.26
C ALA A 83 -2.93 9.02 63.96
N GLY A 84 -4.05 8.81 63.26
CA GLY A 84 -5.36 8.85 63.87
C GLY A 84 -6.48 8.85 62.84
N GLU A 85 -7.67 8.43 63.21
CA GLU A 85 -8.77 8.27 62.26
C GLU A 85 -9.25 9.59 61.63
N THR A 86 -9.91 9.49 60.48
CA THR A 86 -10.56 10.65 59.85
C THR A 86 -11.63 11.23 60.78
N GLY A 87 -11.62 12.55 61.00
CA GLY A 87 -12.54 13.23 61.92
C GLY A 87 -11.97 13.53 63.31
N SER A 88 -10.77 13.04 63.66
CA SER A 88 -10.11 13.39 64.92
C SER A 88 -9.66 14.85 65.04
N GLY A 89 -9.67 15.61 63.93
CA GLY A 89 -9.30 17.02 63.88
C GLY A 89 -7.87 17.30 63.39
N LYS A 90 -7.09 16.30 62.96
CA LYS A 90 -5.67 16.46 62.57
C LYS A 90 -5.46 17.60 61.57
N SER A 91 -6.16 17.54 60.44
CA SER A 91 -6.04 18.48 59.33
C SER A 91 -6.41 19.93 59.68
N THR A 92 -7.30 20.12 60.66
CA THR A 92 -7.71 21.48 61.07
C THR A 92 -6.88 22.02 62.24
N GLN A 93 -6.45 21.15 63.15
CA GLN A 93 -5.79 21.58 64.39
C GLN A 93 -4.26 21.60 64.31
N LEU A 94 -3.60 20.70 63.57
CA LEU A 94 -2.13 20.69 63.42
C LEU A 94 -1.53 22.03 62.94
N PRO A 95 -2.07 22.72 61.91
CA PRO A 95 -1.54 24.03 61.53
C PRO A 95 -1.73 25.09 62.63
N LYS A 96 -2.80 25.01 63.41
CA LYS A 96 -3.05 25.90 64.56
C LYS A 96 -2.06 25.64 65.70
N ILE A 97 -1.76 24.37 65.98
CA ILE A 97 -0.72 23.96 66.95
C ILE A 97 0.64 24.52 66.56
N CYS A 98 0.98 24.49 65.27
CA CYS A 98 2.22 25.08 64.76
C CYS A 98 2.27 26.60 65.00
N LEU A 99 1.17 27.33 64.73
CA LEU A 99 1.10 28.77 65.04
C LEU A 99 1.24 29.04 66.54
N ASP A 100 0.58 28.24 67.37
CA ASP A 100 0.63 28.37 68.84
C ASP A 100 2.06 28.12 69.40
N LEU A 101 2.86 27.28 68.73
CA LEU A 101 4.29 27.10 69.01
C LEU A 101 5.18 28.29 68.57
N GLY A 102 4.62 29.28 67.89
CA GLY A 102 5.37 30.40 67.31
C GLY A 102 5.93 30.14 65.91
N LEU A 103 5.63 28.99 65.30
CA LEU A 103 5.99 28.69 63.90
C LEU A 103 5.06 29.47 62.96
N GLY A 104 5.53 29.83 61.77
CA GLY A 104 4.77 30.68 60.83
C GLY A 104 5.09 32.18 60.93
N LYS A 105 5.88 32.60 61.93
CA LYS A 105 6.38 33.99 62.04
C LYS A 105 7.43 34.32 60.98
N ARG A 106 8.25 33.32 60.62
CA ARG A 106 9.54 33.50 59.90
C ARG A 106 9.47 33.00 58.47
N GLY A 107 8.62 32.00 58.25
CA GLY A 107 8.20 31.49 56.96
C GLY A 107 6.74 31.05 57.03
N LEU A 108 6.25 30.38 56.01
CA LEU A 108 4.89 29.85 55.96
C LEU A 108 4.80 28.47 56.60
N ILE A 109 3.61 28.13 57.10
CA ILE A 109 3.19 26.75 57.34
C ILE A 109 2.53 26.26 56.05
N GLY A 110 3.21 25.38 55.32
CA GLY A 110 2.65 24.72 54.15
C GLY A 110 1.85 23.50 54.58
N HIS A 111 0.60 23.39 54.14
CA HIS A 111 -0.25 22.25 54.45
C HIS A 111 -0.73 21.62 53.16
N THR A 112 -0.20 20.45 52.82
CA THR A 112 -0.59 19.76 51.59
C THR A 112 -1.83 18.90 51.79
N GLN A 113 -2.55 18.69 50.70
CA GLN A 113 -3.77 17.89 50.59
C GLN A 113 -3.76 17.18 49.23
N PRO A 114 -4.19 15.91 49.14
CA PRO A 114 -4.25 15.22 47.85
C PRO A 114 -5.30 15.80 46.91
N ARG A 115 -6.39 16.37 47.45
CA ARG A 115 -7.55 16.83 46.65
C ARG A 115 -7.78 18.33 46.77
N ARG A 116 -8.10 18.96 45.63
CA ARG A 116 -8.38 20.42 45.55
C ARG A 116 -9.54 20.86 46.45
N LEU A 117 -10.61 20.06 46.51
CA LEU A 117 -11.78 20.38 47.33
C LEU A 117 -11.44 20.35 48.83
N ALA A 118 -10.65 19.35 49.26
CA ALA A 118 -10.18 19.24 50.64
C ALA A 118 -9.31 20.45 51.01
N ALA A 119 -8.35 20.84 50.15
CA ALA A 119 -7.52 22.03 50.38
C ALA A 119 -8.35 23.30 50.61
N ARG A 120 -9.38 23.53 49.77
CA ARG A 120 -10.28 24.70 49.91
C ARG A 120 -11.13 24.64 51.18
N SER A 121 -11.72 23.47 51.46
CA SER A 121 -12.58 23.27 52.62
C SER A 121 -11.81 23.45 53.93
N ILE A 122 -10.60 22.87 54.01
CA ILE A 122 -9.73 22.96 55.20
C ILE A 122 -9.23 24.40 55.38
N ALA A 123 -8.81 25.09 54.32
CA ALA A 123 -8.40 26.50 54.42
C ALA A 123 -9.53 27.38 54.97
N SER A 124 -10.75 27.23 54.43
CA SER A 124 -11.92 27.97 54.89
C SER A 124 -12.27 27.66 56.35
N ARG A 125 -12.23 26.38 56.74
CA ARG A 125 -12.51 25.94 58.10
C ARG A 125 -11.49 26.48 59.10
N VAL A 126 -10.20 26.35 58.81
CA VAL A 126 -9.11 26.85 59.67
C VAL A 126 -9.16 28.37 59.77
N ALA A 127 -9.43 29.07 58.67
CA ALA A 127 -9.62 30.54 58.67
C ALA A 127 -10.76 30.96 59.61
N THR A 128 -11.89 30.23 59.57
CA THR A 128 -13.07 30.49 60.40
C THR A 128 -12.77 30.26 61.89
N GLU A 129 -12.06 29.17 62.22
CA GLU A 129 -11.67 28.86 63.60
C GLU A 129 -10.62 29.83 64.17
N ILE A 130 -9.73 30.37 63.33
CA ILE A 130 -8.74 31.39 63.74
C ILE A 130 -9.40 32.78 63.89
N GLY A 131 -10.51 33.03 63.19
CA GLY A 131 -11.21 34.32 63.21
C GLY A 131 -10.61 35.39 62.31
N ASP A 132 -9.58 35.08 61.51
CA ASP A 132 -8.94 35.99 60.56
C ASP A 132 -8.66 35.30 59.22
N GLN A 133 -9.44 35.68 58.20
CA GLN A 133 -9.30 35.11 56.85
C GLN A 133 -8.00 35.52 56.14
N SER A 134 -7.35 36.61 56.55
CA SER A 134 -6.11 37.07 55.90
C SER A 134 -4.89 36.19 56.22
N LYS A 135 -4.96 35.40 57.30
CA LYS A 135 -3.85 34.57 57.79
C LYS A 135 -3.79 33.19 57.15
N VAL A 136 -4.90 32.71 56.60
CA VAL A 136 -5.03 31.37 56.01
C VAL A 136 -5.46 31.52 54.56
N SER A 137 -4.60 31.10 53.65
CA SER A 137 -4.94 31.07 52.22
C SER A 137 -4.77 29.68 51.67
N PHE A 138 -5.31 29.47 50.47
CA PHE A 138 -5.04 28.26 49.72
C PHE A 138 -4.43 28.55 48.36
N LYS A 139 -3.65 27.56 47.88
CA LYS A 139 -3.10 27.54 46.53
C LYS A 139 -3.32 26.17 45.91
N ILE A 140 -4.20 26.13 44.92
CA ILE A 140 -4.47 24.94 44.10
C ILE A 140 -4.17 25.27 42.64
N ARG A 141 -4.17 24.25 41.77
CA ARG A 141 -4.04 24.49 40.34
C ARG A 141 -5.11 25.50 39.88
N PHE A 142 -4.69 26.57 39.20
CA PHE A 142 -5.52 27.68 38.70
C PHE A 142 -6.10 28.67 39.72
N SER A 143 -5.82 28.51 41.01
CA SER A 143 -6.32 29.44 42.03
C SER A 143 -5.30 29.62 43.13
N ASP A 144 -4.81 30.86 43.25
CA ASP A 144 -3.86 31.28 44.29
C ASP A 144 -4.48 32.47 45.04
N GLN A 145 -4.70 32.29 46.34
CA GLN A 145 -5.18 33.36 47.24
C GLN A 145 -4.09 33.81 48.22
N THR A 146 -2.84 33.46 47.96
CA THR A 146 -1.74 33.78 48.86
C THR A 146 -1.39 35.26 48.81
N SER A 147 -1.05 35.82 49.97
CA SER A 147 -0.68 37.23 50.15
C SER A 147 0.47 37.33 51.15
N GLU A 148 1.05 38.53 51.30
CA GLU A 148 2.12 38.76 52.28
C GLU A 148 1.68 38.48 53.72
N ASN A 149 0.38 38.65 54.02
CA ASN A 149 -0.20 38.41 55.34
C ASN A 149 -0.47 36.92 55.65
N THR A 150 -0.38 36.05 54.64
CA THR A 150 -0.57 34.61 54.83
C THR A 150 0.46 34.06 55.83
N LEU A 151 -0.02 33.21 56.74
CA LEU A 151 0.78 32.40 57.67
C LEU A 151 0.64 30.91 57.36
N ILE A 152 -0.58 30.45 57.08
CA ILE A 152 -0.88 29.07 56.67
C ILE A 152 -1.26 29.07 55.20
N LYS A 153 -0.51 28.33 54.38
CA LYS A 153 -0.83 28.08 52.98
C LYS A 153 -1.28 26.63 52.84
N VAL A 154 -2.58 26.42 52.63
CA VAL A 154 -3.12 25.09 52.29
C VAL A 154 -3.00 24.88 50.79
N MET A 155 -2.45 23.77 50.34
CA MET A 155 -2.20 23.55 48.92
C MET A 155 -2.35 22.09 48.52
N THR A 156 -2.39 21.81 47.23
CA THR A 156 -2.28 20.42 46.75
C THR A 156 -0.83 19.95 46.72
N ASP A 157 -0.58 18.65 46.86
CA ASP A 157 0.78 18.10 46.83
C ASP A 157 1.56 18.50 45.57
N GLY A 158 0.88 18.48 44.41
CA GLY A 158 1.47 18.89 43.13
C GLY A 158 1.84 20.37 43.05
N VAL A 159 1.19 21.25 43.83
CA VAL A 159 1.57 22.67 43.92
C VAL A 159 2.89 22.80 44.68
N LEU A 160 3.04 22.12 45.81
CA LEU A 160 4.30 22.14 46.56
C LEU A 160 5.44 21.55 45.73
N LEU A 161 5.18 20.46 45.00
CA LEU A 161 6.17 19.87 44.09
C LEU A 161 6.59 20.84 42.97
N SER A 162 5.65 21.61 42.43
CA SER A 162 5.96 22.66 41.44
C SER A 162 6.80 23.77 42.05
N GLU A 163 6.54 24.15 43.31
CA GLU A 163 7.34 25.16 44.01
C GLU A 163 8.78 24.69 44.28
N ILE A 164 9.02 23.39 44.53
CA ILE A 164 10.37 22.82 44.64
C ILE A 164 11.22 23.07 43.38
N LYS A 165 10.59 23.16 42.19
CA LYS A 165 11.33 23.44 40.94
C LYS A 165 12.00 24.81 40.95
N ASN A 166 11.34 25.80 41.55
CA ASN A 166 11.83 27.18 41.61
C ASN A 166 12.59 27.46 42.93
N ASP A 167 12.19 26.80 44.02
CA ASP A 167 12.77 26.92 45.35
C ASP A 167 13.11 25.52 45.90
N ARG A 168 14.26 24.99 45.44
CA ARG A 168 14.73 23.64 45.75
C ARG A 168 14.81 23.33 47.26
N PHE A 169 15.08 24.34 48.08
CA PHE A 169 15.23 24.16 49.53
C PHE A 169 13.95 24.46 50.31
N LEU A 170 12.83 24.77 49.64
CA LEU A 170 11.58 25.19 50.29
C LEU A 170 11.81 26.32 51.30
N SER A 171 12.61 27.29 50.88
CA SER A 171 13.13 28.39 51.69
C SER A 171 12.03 29.34 52.18
N GLN A 172 10.85 29.34 51.54
CA GLN A 172 9.68 30.09 52.01
C GLN A 172 8.96 29.43 53.22
N TYR A 173 9.22 28.15 53.50
CA TYR A 173 8.49 27.37 54.51
C TYR A 173 9.32 27.11 55.77
N GLU A 174 8.63 27.15 56.90
CA GLU A 174 9.14 26.78 58.23
C GLU A 174 8.61 25.40 58.66
N VAL A 175 7.37 25.09 58.27
CA VAL A 175 6.72 23.81 58.53
C VAL A 175 6.07 23.32 57.23
N ILE A 176 6.21 22.03 56.93
CA ILE A 176 5.41 21.35 55.92
C ILE A 176 4.60 20.24 56.59
N ILE A 177 3.29 20.31 56.47
CA ILE A 177 2.34 19.29 56.87
C ILE A 177 1.93 18.53 55.61
N ILE A 178 2.21 17.23 55.56
CA ILE A 178 1.80 16.31 54.50
C ILE A 178 0.64 15.50 55.03
N ASP A 179 -0.56 15.89 54.66
CA ASP A 179 -1.79 15.30 55.19
C ASP A 179 -2.28 14.17 54.30
N GLU A 180 -2.99 13.21 54.89
CA GLU A 180 -3.57 12.07 54.18
C GLU A 180 -2.51 11.22 53.44
N ALA A 181 -1.32 11.08 54.02
CA ALA A 181 -0.20 10.37 53.38
C ALA A 181 -0.50 8.89 53.08
N HIS A 182 -1.50 8.33 53.76
CA HIS A 182 -2.03 6.98 53.51
C HIS A 182 -2.66 6.80 52.12
N GLU A 183 -3.04 7.87 51.40
CA GLU A 183 -3.48 7.74 50.00
C GLU A 183 -2.35 7.25 49.07
N ARG A 184 -1.07 7.39 49.49
CA ARG A 184 0.12 6.92 48.77
C ARG A 184 0.09 7.26 47.26
N SER A 185 -0.30 8.50 46.98
CA SER A 185 -0.30 9.04 45.62
C SER A 185 1.13 9.25 45.12
N LEU A 186 1.32 9.26 43.81
CA LEU A 186 2.65 9.44 43.20
C LEU A 186 3.29 10.78 43.61
N ASN A 187 2.49 11.84 43.75
CA ASN A 187 2.97 13.15 44.16
C ASN A 187 3.45 13.15 45.62
N ILE A 188 2.72 12.47 46.52
CA ILE A 188 3.09 12.37 47.94
C ILE A 188 4.42 11.62 48.07
N ASP A 189 4.54 10.44 47.46
CA ASP A 189 5.75 9.62 47.53
C ASP A 189 6.97 10.37 46.96
N PHE A 190 6.80 11.08 45.84
CA PHE A 190 7.86 11.87 45.24
C PHE A 190 8.24 13.11 46.07
N LEU A 191 7.25 13.78 46.68
CA LEU A 191 7.46 14.89 47.60
C LEU A 191 8.24 14.45 48.84
N LEU A 192 7.88 13.30 49.44
CA LEU A 192 8.57 12.74 50.60
C LEU A 192 10.05 12.41 50.27
N GLY A 193 10.32 11.85 49.09
CA GLY A 193 11.68 11.65 48.61
C GLY A 193 12.47 12.93 48.40
N CYS A 194 11.84 13.98 47.86
CA CYS A 194 12.45 15.30 47.74
C CYS A 194 12.80 15.88 49.13
N ILE A 195 11.84 15.81 50.06
CA ILE A 195 12.01 16.31 51.43
C ILE A 195 13.12 15.56 52.14
N LYS A 196 13.17 14.23 52.07
CA LYS A 196 14.24 13.43 52.69
C LYS A 196 15.64 13.85 52.21
N LYS A 197 15.79 14.24 50.94
CA LYS A 197 17.05 14.81 50.41
C LYS A 197 17.31 16.26 50.87
N ILE A 198 16.26 17.03 51.17
CA ILE A 198 16.36 18.43 51.63
C ILE A 198 16.70 18.51 53.13
N LEU A 199 16.17 17.61 53.97
CA LEU A 199 16.29 17.70 55.44
C LEU A 199 17.73 17.82 55.96
N PRO A 200 18.75 17.11 55.42
CA PRO A 200 20.15 17.29 55.83
C PRO A 200 20.69 18.72 55.61
N TYR A 201 20.11 19.48 54.67
CA TYR A 201 20.47 20.86 54.37
C TYR A 201 19.58 21.89 55.07
N ARG A 202 18.40 21.49 55.54
CA ARG A 202 17.39 22.32 56.22
C ARG A 202 17.03 21.74 57.60
N PRO A 203 17.97 21.72 58.57
CA PRO A 203 17.70 21.21 59.93
C PRO A 203 16.62 22.02 60.67
N ASP A 204 16.35 23.24 60.21
CA ASP A 204 15.31 24.13 60.73
C ASP A 204 13.89 23.80 60.23
N LEU A 205 13.75 23.09 59.10
CA LEU A 205 12.46 22.76 58.51
C LEU A 205 11.80 21.62 59.27
N LYS A 206 10.59 21.86 59.79
CA LYS A 206 9.77 20.85 60.47
C LYS A 206 8.83 20.14 59.51
N ILE A 207 8.75 18.82 59.59
CA ILE A 207 7.86 17.99 58.77
C ILE A 207 6.88 17.26 59.66
N ILE A 208 5.59 17.34 59.32
CA ILE A 208 4.52 16.62 59.99
C ILE A 208 3.82 15.77 58.94
N ILE A 209 3.81 14.45 59.12
CA ILE A 209 3.16 13.51 58.21
C ILE A 209 1.92 12.99 58.92
N THR A 210 0.75 13.04 58.30
CA THR A 210 -0.46 12.46 58.90
C THR A 210 -0.89 11.19 58.17
N SER A 211 -1.41 10.23 58.93
CA SER A 211 -1.97 8.98 58.41
C SER A 211 -3.28 8.64 59.14
N ALA A 212 -4.25 8.12 58.38
CA ALA A 212 -5.49 7.59 58.95
C ALA A 212 -5.44 6.07 59.19
N THR A 213 -4.36 5.40 58.76
CA THR A 213 -4.18 3.95 58.84
C THR A 213 -3.06 3.57 59.79
N ILE A 214 -3.10 2.31 60.26
CA ILE A 214 -2.10 1.69 61.15
C ILE A 214 -0.75 1.42 60.43
N ASP A 215 -0.69 1.48 59.08
CA ASP A 215 0.55 1.40 58.28
C ASP A 215 1.45 2.66 58.40
N HIS A 216 1.30 3.45 59.47
CA HIS A 216 2.14 4.63 59.68
C HIS A 216 3.60 4.27 60.01
N GLN A 217 3.85 3.02 60.38
CA GLN A 217 5.18 2.47 60.64
C GLN A 217 6.13 2.65 59.45
N LYS A 218 5.65 2.49 58.21
CA LYS A 218 6.49 2.71 57.01
C LYS A 218 7.04 4.14 56.94
N PHE A 219 6.26 5.14 57.36
CA PHE A 219 6.74 6.52 57.39
C PHE A 219 7.77 6.75 58.50
N ILE A 220 7.58 6.09 59.65
CA ILE A 220 8.53 6.11 60.77
C ILE A 220 9.88 5.56 60.33
N ASP A 221 9.89 4.34 59.79
CA ASP A 221 11.10 3.64 59.36
C ASP A 221 11.81 4.42 58.23
N TYR A 222 11.02 4.95 57.29
CA TYR A 222 11.53 5.72 56.16
C TYR A 222 12.29 6.99 56.59
N PHE A 223 11.89 7.67 57.67
CA PHE A 223 12.59 8.86 58.20
C PHE A 223 13.52 8.54 59.39
N GLN A 224 14.14 7.35 59.40
CA GLN A 224 15.13 6.95 60.42
C GLN A 224 14.53 6.91 61.84
N ASN A 225 13.39 6.23 62.00
CA ASN A 225 12.64 6.10 63.24
C ASN A 225 12.10 7.44 63.77
N ALA A 226 11.39 8.18 62.89
CA ALA A 226 10.69 9.39 63.27
C ALA A 226 9.70 9.12 64.44
N LYS A 227 9.54 10.09 65.34
CA LYS A 227 8.60 9.93 66.47
C LYS A 227 7.16 10.02 66.00
N ASP A 228 6.33 9.12 66.50
CA ASP A 228 4.91 9.10 66.21
C ASP A 228 4.05 9.43 67.43
N ILE A 229 2.81 9.79 67.14
CA ILE A 229 1.75 9.93 68.12
C ILE A 229 0.44 9.44 67.52
N THR A 230 -0.21 8.55 68.26
CA THR A 230 -1.54 8.04 67.90
C THR A 230 -2.61 8.82 68.63
N ILE A 231 -3.55 9.35 67.86
CA ILE A 231 -4.71 10.10 68.36
C ILE A 231 -5.93 9.21 68.20
N SER A 232 -6.39 8.66 69.31
CA SER A 232 -7.62 7.88 69.42
C SER A 232 -8.80 8.69 68.89
N GLY A 233 -9.60 8.13 67.98
CA GLY A 233 -10.84 8.76 67.55
C GLY A 233 -11.91 8.72 68.65
N ARG A 234 -12.91 9.61 68.57
CA ARG A 234 -14.24 9.40 69.18
C ARG A 234 -15.10 8.62 68.19
N THR A 235 -14.68 7.42 67.80
CA THR A 235 -15.48 6.55 66.93
C THR A 235 -16.35 5.63 67.75
N TYR A 236 -17.61 5.55 67.36
CA TYR A 236 -18.56 4.61 67.93
C TYR A 236 -18.33 3.22 67.33
N PRO A 237 -18.62 2.14 68.09
CA PRO A 237 -18.44 0.78 67.59
C PRO A 237 -19.25 0.54 66.31
N VAL A 238 -18.64 -0.16 65.36
CA VAL A 238 -19.26 -0.59 64.11
C VAL A 238 -19.41 -2.11 64.14
N GLU A 239 -20.64 -2.59 64.05
CA GLU A 239 -20.94 -4.01 63.88
C GLU A 239 -20.66 -4.40 62.42
N ILE A 240 -19.83 -5.41 62.19
CA ILE A 240 -19.54 -5.94 60.84
C ILE A 240 -20.41 -7.18 60.62
N ARG A 241 -21.15 -7.20 59.52
CA ARG A 241 -21.93 -8.35 59.05
C ARG A 241 -21.47 -8.75 57.66
N TYR A 242 -21.47 -10.05 57.38
CA TYR A 242 -21.07 -10.61 56.11
C TYR A 242 -22.25 -11.36 55.49
N GLN A 243 -22.42 -11.24 54.17
CA GLN A 243 -23.26 -12.15 53.39
C GLN A 243 -22.37 -13.27 52.84
N ASN A 244 -22.68 -14.53 53.19
CA ASN A 244 -22.00 -15.68 52.61
C ASN A 244 -22.27 -15.75 51.11
N ASP A 245 -21.27 -16.12 50.32
CA ASP A 245 -21.46 -16.18 48.86
C ASP A 245 -22.34 -17.38 48.44
N GLU A 246 -22.35 -18.48 49.19
CA GLU A 246 -23.20 -19.66 48.92
C GLU A 246 -24.70 -19.34 49.06
N ASP A 247 -25.08 -18.60 50.11
CA ASP A 247 -26.49 -18.24 50.39
C ASP A 247 -27.07 -17.25 49.35
N PHE A 248 -26.19 -16.53 48.65
CA PHE A 248 -26.55 -15.45 47.73
C PHE A 248 -26.05 -15.67 46.30
N GLU A 249 -25.65 -16.89 45.93
CA GLU A 249 -25.00 -17.19 44.65
C GLU A 249 -25.92 -16.88 43.44
N GLU A 250 -27.23 -17.10 43.58
CA GLU A 250 -28.23 -16.82 42.54
C GLU A 250 -28.70 -15.35 42.52
N PHE A 251 -28.34 -14.54 43.53
CA PHE A 251 -28.82 -13.16 43.65
C PHE A 251 -27.90 -12.18 42.91
N SER A 252 -28.52 -11.28 42.14
CA SER A 252 -27.82 -10.13 41.58
C SER A 252 -27.31 -9.17 42.66
N LEU A 253 -26.31 -8.34 42.33
CA LEU A 253 -25.80 -7.32 43.24
C LEU A 253 -26.91 -6.40 43.79
N GLN A 254 -27.88 -6.05 42.95
CA GLN A 254 -29.00 -5.18 43.32
C GLN A 254 -29.95 -5.87 44.31
N GLU A 255 -30.20 -7.17 44.14
CA GLU A 255 -31.00 -7.95 45.09
C GLU A 255 -30.27 -8.14 46.42
N ARG A 256 -28.95 -8.41 46.40
CA ARG A 256 -28.13 -8.47 47.62
C ARG A 256 -28.15 -7.15 48.40
N ILE A 257 -28.12 -6.00 47.69
CA ILE A 257 -28.25 -4.67 48.29
C ILE A 257 -29.64 -4.47 48.87
N LEU A 258 -30.70 -4.89 48.17
CA LEU A 258 -32.07 -4.78 48.68
C LEU A 258 -32.26 -5.62 49.96
N TYR A 259 -31.79 -6.87 49.96
CA TYR A 259 -31.81 -7.73 51.13
C TYR A 259 -31.05 -7.09 52.31
N ALA A 260 -29.86 -6.56 52.06
CA ALA A 260 -29.11 -5.82 53.06
C ALA A 260 -29.87 -4.58 53.57
N LEU A 261 -30.58 -3.85 52.71
CA LEU A 261 -31.37 -2.68 53.12
C LEU A 261 -32.55 -3.04 54.02
N ASP A 262 -33.15 -4.23 53.82
CA ASP A 262 -34.27 -4.76 54.60
C ASP A 262 -33.84 -5.26 55.99
N GLU A 263 -32.63 -5.82 56.11
CA GLU A 263 -32.06 -6.19 57.41
C GLU A 263 -31.63 -4.99 58.27
N LEU A 264 -31.40 -3.84 57.63
CA LEU A 264 -30.91 -2.63 58.29
C LEU A 264 -32.09 -1.76 58.79
N GLY A 265 -31.98 -1.28 60.03
CA GLY A 265 -33.00 -0.44 60.67
C GLY A 265 -33.10 1.00 60.13
N ARG A 266 -33.75 1.88 60.91
CA ARG A 266 -33.89 3.30 60.58
C ARG A 266 -32.55 4.05 60.65
N GLY A 267 -32.17 4.72 59.56
CA GLY A 267 -30.97 5.55 59.43
C GLY A 267 -30.44 5.62 57.99
N ASP A 268 -29.66 6.66 57.69
CA ASP A 268 -29.11 6.84 56.34
C ASP A 268 -28.06 5.77 56.04
N VAL A 269 -28.07 5.27 54.81
CA VAL A 269 -27.24 4.18 54.32
C VAL A 269 -26.29 4.70 53.25
N LEU A 270 -25.02 4.32 53.33
CA LEU A 270 -24.03 4.57 52.29
C LEU A 270 -23.65 3.25 51.62
N VAL A 271 -23.90 3.12 50.33
CA VAL A 271 -23.64 1.90 49.53
C VAL A 271 -22.42 2.13 48.65
N PHE A 272 -21.37 1.32 48.79
CA PHE A 272 -20.19 1.38 47.94
C PHE A 272 -20.34 0.47 46.71
N LEU A 273 -20.26 1.07 45.53
CA LEU A 273 -20.38 0.41 44.23
C LEU A 273 -19.14 0.68 43.37
N PRO A 274 -18.74 -0.26 42.48
CA PRO A 274 -17.48 -0.15 41.77
C PRO A 274 -17.51 0.91 40.65
N THR A 275 -18.66 1.17 40.01
CA THR A 275 -18.74 2.07 38.84
C THR A 275 -20.00 2.93 38.80
N GLU A 276 -19.98 3.99 37.99
CA GLU A 276 -21.15 4.85 37.72
C GLU A 276 -22.33 4.05 37.13
N ARG A 277 -22.04 3.01 36.33
CA ARG A 277 -23.07 2.16 35.74
C ARG A 277 -23.81 1.38 36.82
N ASP A 278 -23.08 0.78 37.76
CA ASP A 278 -23.67 0.02 38.87
C ASP A 278 -24.53 0.92 39.76
N ILE A 279 -24.09 2.17 39.99
CA ILE A 279 -24.89 3.18 40.70
C ILE A 279 -26.22 3.43 39.99
N HIS A 280 -26.21 3.63 38.67
CA HIS A 280 -27.43 3.90 37.91
C HIS A 280 -28.35 2.69 37.81
N GLU A 281 -27.81 1.49 37.61
CA GLU A 281 -28.59 0.25 37.59
C GLU A 281 -29.22 -0.01 38.96
N THR A 282 -28.46 0.16 40.05
CA THR A 282 -28.97 0.04 41.43
C THR A 282 -30.01 1.12 41.74
N LEU A 283 -29.78 2.37 41.33
CA LEU A 283 -30.74 3.47 41.50
C LEU A 283 -32.07 3.16 40.81
N ALA A 284 -32.01 2.72 39.54
CA ALA A 284 -33.19 2.36 38.77
C ALA A 284 -33.92 1.15 39.36
N TYR A 285 -33.18 0.17 39.89
CA TYR A 285 -33.74 -1.00 40.55
C TYR A 285 -34.43 -0.63 41.87
N LEU A 286 -33.76 0.08 42.78
CA LEU A 286 -34.31 0.46 44.09
C LEU A 286 -35.50 1.42 43.97
N ASN A 287 -35.49 2.33 42.99
CA ASN A 287 -36.63 3.23 42.75
C ASN A 287 -37.90 2.47 42.29
N LYS A 288 -37.77 1.26 41.72
CA LYS A 288 -38.93 0.42 41.38
C LYS A 288 -39.53 -0.32 42.58
N GLN A 289 -38.78 -0.44 43.68
CA GLN A 289 -39.21 -1.15 44.88
C GLN A 289 -40.08 -0.29 45.82
N ASP A 290 -40.25 1.00 45.51
CA ASP A 290 -41.07 1.97 46.26
C ASP A 290 -40.83 1.93 47.79
N LEU A 291 -39.55 2.01 48.17
CA LEU A 291 -39.11 1.95 49.56
C LEU A 291 -39.74 3.09 50.38
N ARG A 292 -40.56 2.74 51.37
CA ARG A 292 -41.28 3.71 52.21
C ARG A 292 -40.32 4.68 52.91
N PHE A 293 -40.66 5.98 52.86
CA PHE A 293 -39.91 7.06 53.51
C PHE A 293 -38.40 7.04 53.23
N THR A 294 -38.01 6.63 52.02
CA THR A 294 -36.62 6.48 51.63
C THR A 294 -36.33 7.22 50.32
N GLU A 295 -35.28 8.04 50.30
CA GLU A 295 -34.77 8.71 49.10
C GLU A 295 -33.46 8.05 48.65
N VAL A 296 -33.37 7.65 47.38
CA VAL A 296 -32.15 7.04 46.82
C VAL A 296 -31.38 8.06 46.00
N LEU A 297 -30.12 8.32 46.35
CA LEU A 297 -29.29 9.40 45.78
C LEU A 297 -27.95 8.87 45.25
N PRO A 298 -27.52 9.24 44.03
CA PRO A 298 -26.22 8.84 43.50
C PRO A 298 -25.08 9.77 43.94
N LEU A 299 -23.88 9.23 44.15
CA LEU A 299 -22.66 9.99 44.51
C LEU A 299 -21.43 9.47 43.75
N PHE A 300 -21.01 10.20 42.72
CA PHE A 300 -19.80 9.92 41.95
C PHE A 300 -19.14 11.22 41.49
N SER A 301 -17.87 11.15 41.06
CA SER A 301 -17.01 12.33 40.83
C SER A 301 -17.56 13.33 39.81
N ARG A 302 -18.34 12.87 38.83
CA ARG A 302 -18.94 13.70 37.78
C ARG A 302 -20.28 14.35 38.15
N LEU A 303 -20.81 14.10 39.35
CA LEU A 303 -22.10 14.60 39.78
C LEU A 303 -22.11 16.14 39.84
N SER A 304 -23.24 16.78 39.49
CA SER A 304 -23.36 18.25 39.49
C SER A 304 -23.22 18.82 40.92
N ASN A 305 -22.73 20.06 41.05
CA ASN A 305 -22.62 20.73 42.36
C ASN A 305 -23.97 20.83 43.08
N LYS A 306 -25.08 20.98 42.34
CA LYS A 306 -26.41 21.06 42.93
C LYS A 306 -26.81 19.72 43.58
N ASP A 307 -26.55 18.62 42.89
CA ASP A 307 -26.89 17.28 43.39
C ASP A 307 -25.93 16.82 44.50
N GLN A 308 -24.65 17.20 44.42
CA GLN A 308 -23.71 17.02 45.52
C GLN A 308 -24.17 17.77 46.78
N ASN A 309 -24.61 19.02 46.66
CA ASN A 309 -25.10 19.80 47.80
C ASN A 309 -26.31 19.16 48.51
N LYS A 310 -27.21 18.49 47.79
CA LYS A 310 -28.33 17.74 48.40
C LYS A 310 -27.86 16.64 49.35
N ILE A 311 -26.69 16.05 49.07
CA ILE A 311 -26.13 14.97 49.87
C ILE A 311 -25.48 15.53 51.15
N PHE A 312 -24.77 16.66 51.04
CA PHE A 312 -24.04 17.27 52.17
C PHE A 312 -24.89 18.17 53.08
N ASN A 313 -26.00 18.71 52.57
CA ASN A 313 -26.92 19.55 53.33
C ASN A 313 -28.30 18.88 53.36
N PRO A 314 -28.47 17.79 54.15
CA PRO A 314 -29.75 17.13 54.27
C PRO A 314 -30.83 18.04 54.88
N GLU A 315 -31.98 18.09 54.24
CA GLU A 315 -33.20 18.71 54.77
C GLU A 315 -34.19 17.61 55.19
N GLY A 316 -34.80 17.72 56.37
CA GLY A 316 -35.84 16.79 56.85
C GLY A 316 -35.35 15.47 57.48
N SER A 317 -36.30 14.59 57.83
CA SER A 317 -36.08 13.35 58.60
C SER A 317 -36.20 12.04 57.79
N ILE A 318 -36.29 12.14 56.46
CA ILE A 318 -36.43 11.01 55.53
C ILE A 318 -35.12 10.18 55.51
N ARG A 319 -35.23 8.84 55.40
CA ARG A 319 -34.08 7.93 55.25
C ARG A 319 -33.43 8.16 53.89
N ARG A 320 -32.11 8.29 53.84
CA ARG A 320 -31.39 8.41 52.55
C ARG A 320 -30.55 7.17 52.27
N VAL A 321 -30.60 6.65 51.06
CA VAL A 321 -29.71 5.59 50.56
C VAL A 321 -28.80 6.20 49.50
N ILE A 322 -27.53 6.33 49.83
CA ILE A 322 -26.55 7.05 49.02
C ILE A 322 -25.67 6.04 48.30
N LEU A 323 -25.81 5.95 46.99
CA LEU A 323 -25.09 5.02 46.13
C LEU A 323 -23.80 5.67 45.64
N ALA A 324 -22.66 5.25 46.19
CA ALA A 324 -21.39 5.94 46.05
C ALA A 324 -20.28 5.07 45.44
N THR A 325 -19.37 5.70 44.70
CA THR A 325 -18.05 5.12 44.40
C THR A 325 -17.09 5.33 45.59
N ASN A 326 -15.82 4.95 45.43
CA ASN A 326 -14.74 5.26 46.39
C ASN A 326 -14.54 6.77 46.67
N VAL A 327 -15.27 7.67 46.01
CA VAL A 327 -15.27 9.10 46.32
C VAL A 327 -15.65 9.39 47.79
N ALA A 328 -16.50 8.56 48.40
CA ALA A 328 -16.92 8.68 49.79
C ALA A 328 -15.97 8.00 50.80
N GLU A 329 -14.95 7.27 50.32
CA GLU A 329 -14.09 6.40 51.14
C GLU A 329 -13.08 7.14 52.01
N THR A 330 -12.51 8.27 51.56
CA THR A 330 -11.47 9.02 52.32
C THR A 330 -11.87 10.47 52.51
N SER A 331 -11.79 11.29 51.45
CA SER A 331 -11.72 12.75 51.55
C SER A 331 -13.06 13.49 51.64
N LEU A 332 -14.16 12.76 51.70
CA LEU A 332 -15.50 13.32 51.68
C LEU A 332 -16.32 12.70 52.81
N THR A 333 -16.88 13.54 53.68
CA THR A 333 -17.68 13.10 54.82
C THR A 333 -19.15 13.34 54.54
N VAL A 334 -19.88 12.27 54.23
CA VAL A 334 -21.34 12.33 54.09
C VAL A 334 -21.96 12.38 55.49
N PRO A 335 -22.82 13.36 55.80
CA PRO A 335 -23.43 13.48 57.13
C PRO A 335 -24.53 12.42 57.35
N ARG A 336 -24.83 12.14 58.63
CA ARG A 336 -25.93 11.26 59.10
C ARG A 336 -25.86 9.78 58.71
N ILE A 337 -24.76 9.32 58.13
CA ILE A 337 -24.59 7.89 57.80
C ILE A 337 -24.56 7.05 59.08
N LYS A 338 -25.49 6.11 59.17
CA LYS A 338 -25.59 5.13 60.26
C LYS A 338 -25.31 3.71 59.78
N TYR A 339 -25.50 3.43 58.50
CA TYR A 339 -25.27 2.13 57.91
C TYR A 339 -24.40 2.22 56.66
N VAL A 340 -23.56 1.21 56.44
CA VAL A 340 -22.75 1.05 55.24
C VAL A 340 -23.07 -0.29 54.60
N ILE A 341 -23.23 -0.31 53.29
CA ILE A 341 -23.25 -1.54 52.49
C ILE A 341 -22.02 -1.52 51.59
N ASP A 342 -21.13 -2.51 51.69
CA ASP A 342 -19.91 -2.59 50.91
C ASP A 342 -19.97 -3.76 49.92
N SER A 343 -20.01 -3.45 48.62
CA SER A 343 -19.89 -4.47 47.57
C SER A 343 -18.53 -5.16 47.55
N GLY A 344 -17.51 -4.60 48.22
CA GLY A 344 -16.17 -5.17 48.27
C GLY A 344 -15.37 -4.97 46.99
N LEU A 345 -15.91 -4.26 46.01
CA LEU A 345 -15.28 -4.02 44.71
C LEU A 345 -14.93 -2.55 44.52
N ALA A 346 -13.91 -2.30 43.71
CA ALA A 346 -13.57 -0.96 43.24
C ALA A 346 -12.96 -1.01 41.84
N ARG A 347 -13.19 0.04 41.05
CA ARG A 347 -12.48 0.26 39.80
C ARG A 347 -11.13 0.92 40.08
N ILE A 348 -10.03 0.19 39.85
CA ILE A 348 -8.67 0.65 40.13
C ILE A 348 -7.92 0.86 38.81
N SER A 349 -7.20 1.98 38.68
CA SER A 349 -6.37 2.19 37.49
C SER A 349 -5.05 1.43 37.57
N ARG A 350 -4.75 0.68 36.50
CA ARG A 350 -3.54 -0.13 36.32
C ARG A 350 -2.90 0.19 34.98
N TYR A 351 -1.60 0.45 34.95
CA TYR A 351 -0.83 0.59 33.72
C TYR A 351 -0.13 -0.72 33.34
N SER A 352 -0.27 -1.13 32.08
CA SER A 352 0.50 -2.26 31.53
C SER A 352 1.74 -1.76 30.81
N TYR A 353 2.93 -2.02 31.35
CA TYR A 353 4.20 -1.65 30.70
C TYR A 353 4.45 -2.41 29.39
N ARG A 354 3.83 -3.59 29.18
CA ARG A 354 4.00 -4.39 27.96
C ARG A 354 3.23 -3.80 26.79
N THR A 355 1.95 -3.55 27.01
CA THR A 355 1.03 -3.03 25.98
C THR A 355 1.02 -1.50 25.94
N LYS A 356 1.60 -0.83 26.95
CA LYS A 356 1.51 0.61 27.20
C LYS A 356 0.07 1.14 27.32
N VAL A 357 -0.88 0.26 27.66
CA VAL A 357 -2.32 0.56 27.78
C VAL A 357 -2.70 0.78 29.24
N GLN A 358 -3.55 1.77 29.48
CA GLN A 358 -4.20 1.96 30.78
C GLN A 358 -5.44 1.06 30.86
N ARG A 359 -5.52 0.28 31.93
CA ARG A 359 -6.62 -0.62 32.26
C ARG A 359 -7.37 -0.05 33.45
N LEU A 360 -8.68 -0.28 33.47
CA LEU A 360 -9.56 0.09 34.58
C LEU A 360 -10.36 -1.14 35.07
N PRO A 361 -9.67 -2.21 35.51
CA PRO A 361 -10.32 -3.41 36.02
C PRO A 361 -11.14 -3.10 37.28
N ILE A 362 -12.19 -3.90 37.47
CA ILE A 362 -12.90 -3.99 38.75
C ILE A 362 -12.19 -5.08 39.54
N GLU A 363 -11.68 -4.74 40.72
CA GLU A 363 -10.90 -5.64 41.59
C GLU A 363 -11.51 -5.62 43.02
N LYS A 364 -11.19 -6.66 43.82
CA LYS A 364 -11.53 -6.70 45.25
C LYS A 364 -10.74 -5.62 46.00
N VAL A 365 -11.40 -4.90 46.92
CA VAL A 365 -10.73 -3.88 47.74
C VAL A 365 -9.84 -4.51 48.82
N SER A 366 -8.78 -3.82 49.22
CA SER A 366 -7.94 -4.25 50.33
C SER A 366 -8.68 -4.24 51.67
N GLN A 367 -8.15 -4.95 52.67
CA GLN A 367 -8.70 -4.94 54.03
C GLN A 367 -8.75 -3.52 54.60
N ALA A 368 -7.68 -2.72 54.40
CA ALA A 368 -7.64 -1.33 54.82
C ALA A 368 -8.75 -0.48 54.18
N SER A 369 -8.98 -0.61 52.87
CA SER A 369 -10.08 0.10 52.18
C SER A 369 -11.46 -0.34 52.71
N ALA A 370 -11.68 -1.64 52.88
CA ALA A 370 -12.94 -2.16 53.44
C ALA A 370 -13.18 -1.68 54.87
N ASN A 371 -12.13 -1.58 55.69
CA ASN A 371 -12.22 -1.04 57.06
C ASN A 371 -12.49 0.48 57.05
N GLN A 372 -11.89 1.24 56.12
CA GLN A 372 -12.19 2.67 55.94
C GLN A 372 -13.63 2.92 55.49
N ARG A 373 -14.18 2.05 54.63
CA ARG A 373 -15.59 2.07 54.22
C ARG A 373 -16.50 1.81 55.41
N ALA A 374 -16.21 0.79 56.21
CA ALA A 374 -16.95 0.48 57.44
C ALA A 374 -16.92 1.65 58.43
N GLY A 375 -15.77 2.30 58.61
CA GLY A 375 -15.63 3.47 59.48
C GLY A 375 -16.50 4.68 59.10
N ARG A 376 -17.17 4.68 57.93
CA ARG A 376 -18.07 5.77 57.52
C ARG A 376 -19.38 5.81 58.31
N CYS A 377 -19.84 4.69 58.88
CA CYS A 377 -21.04 4.67 59.74
C CYS A 377 -20.75 4.87 61.24
N GLY A 378 -19.51 4.69 61.71
CA GLY A 378 -19.13 4.80 63.13
C GLY A 378 -18.82 6.20 63.65
N ARG A 379 -19.23 7.26 62.93
CA ARG A 379 -18.78 8.64 63.21
C ARG A 379 -19.69 9.44 64.15
N LEU A 380 -21.00 9.25 64.05
CA LEU A 380 -21.99 10.02 64.82
C LEU A 380 -22.63 9.19 65.93
N SER A 381 -22.78 7.88 65.70
CA SER A 381 -23.36 6.92 66.61
C SER A 381 -22.92 5.51 66.21
N ALA A 382 -23.27 4.49 67.02
CA ALA A 382 -23.03 3.09 66.68
C ALA A 382 -23.75 2.73 65.36
N GLY A 383 -23.02 2.08 64.46
CA GLY A 383 -23.47 1.77 63.11
C GLY A 383 -23.25 0.31 62.73
N VAL A 384 -23.81 -0.10 61.60
CA VAL A 384 -23.63 -1.45 61.03
C VAL A 384 -23.01 -1.32 59.65
N CYS A 385 -22.01 -2.14 59.35
CA CYS A 385 -21.46 -2.31 58.01
C CYS A 385 -21.78 -3.72 57.50
N MET A 386 -22.60 -3.78 56.46
CA MET A 386 -22.92 -5.01 55.73
C MET A 386 -21.95 -5.19 54.57
N ARG A 387 -21.15 -6.25 54.59
CA ARG A 387 -20.25 -6.65 53.51
C ARG A 387 -20.93 -7.69 52.65
N LEU A 388 -21.04 -7.42 51.34
CA LEU A 388 -21.69 -8.32 50.37
C LEU A 388 -20.71 -9.40 49.88
N TYR A 389 -19.92 -9.96 50.79
CA TYR A 389 -18.90 -10.98 50.56
C TYR A 389 -18.63 -11.69 51.89
N SER A 390 -18.09 -12.91 51.83
CA SER A 390 -17.83 -13.70 53.04
C SER A 390 -16.67 -13.15 53.90
N GLU A 391 -16.62 -13.56 55.17
CA GLU A 391 -15.51 -13.24 56.05
C GLU A 391 -14.20 -13.91 55.59
N GLU A 392 -14.28 -15.12 55.04
CA GLU A 392 -13.14 -15.80 54.44
C GLU A 392 -12.57 -14.99 53.25
N ASP A 393 -13.44 -14.47 52.37
CA ASP A 393 -13.02 -13.61 51.27
C ASP A 393 -12.28 -12.38 51.79
N PHE A 394 -12.78 -11.73 52.84
CA PHE A 394 -12.14 -10.58 53.48
C PHE A 394 -10.73 -10.90 54.01
N ASN A 395 -10.60 -11.99 54.77
CA ASN A 395 -9.34 -12.41 55.38
C ASN A 395 -8.27 -12.77 54.33
N ASN A 396 -8.68 -13.29 53.18
CA ASN A 396 -7.81 -13.62 52.06
C ASN A 396 -7.40 -12.42 51.19
N ARG A 397 -7.96 -11.22 51.40
CA ARG A 397 -7.57 -10.03 50.65
C ARG A 397 -6.24 -9.47 51.13
N LYS A 398 -5.55 -8.74 50.24
CA LYS A 398 -4.37 -7.95 50.61
C LYS A 398 -4.72 -6.94 51.71
N GLU A 399 -3.82 -6.77 52.67
CA GLU A 399 -3.99 -5.82 53.77
C GLU A 399 -4.09 -4.37 53.27
N TYR A 400 -3.24 -3.97 52.32
CA TYR A 400 -3.18 -2.62 51.75
C TYR A 400 -3.31 -2.61 50.23
N THR A 401 -3.83 -1.49 49.71
CA THR A 401 -3.87 -1.22 48.27
C THR A 401 -2.48 -0.85 47.76
N ASP A 402 -2.06 -1.41 46.61
CA ASP A 402 -0.75 -1.09 46.04
C ASP A 402 -0.62 0.44 45.78
N PRO A 403 0.49 1.08 46.19
CA PRO A 403 0.70 2.52 45.99
C PRO A 403 0.76 2.89 44.51
N GLU A 404 0.42 4.14 44.18
CA GLU A 404 0.26 4.58 42.79
C GLU A 404 1.56 4.46 41.97
N ILE A 405 2.72 4.65 42.61
CA ILE A 405 4.04 4.52 41.98
C ILE A 405 4.31 3.13 41.39
N LEU A 406 3.69 2.07 41.94
CA LEU A 406 3.89 0.70 41.46
C LEU A 406 2.95 0.31 40.30
N ARG A 407 1.99 1.17 39.94
CA ARG A 407 0.91 0.84 39.00
C ARG A 407 0.66 1.89 37.92
N THR A 408 1.52 2.89 37.79
CA THR A 408 1.40 3.99 36.82
C THR A 408 2.62 4.13 35.91
N ASN A 409 2.51 4.93 34.86
CA ASN A 409 3.64 5.26 33.99
C ASN A 409 4.54 6.31 34.66
N LEU A 410 5.85 6.05 34.68
CA LEU A 410 6.83 6.87 35.41
C LEU A 410 7.56 7.91 34.55
N ALA A 411 7.25 8.05 33.25
CA ALA A 411 7.97 8.93 32.34
C ALA A 411 7.96 10.39 32.81
N SER A 412 6.81 10.90 33.29
CA SER A 412 6.70 12.26 33.81
C SER A 412 7.61 12.46 35.04
N VAL A 413 7.61 11.51 35.98
CA VAL A 413 8.47 11.56 37.18
C VAL A 413 9.94 11.51 36.81
N ILE A 414 10.33 10.57 35.95
CA ILE A 414 11.71 10.43 35.47
C ILE A 414 12.17 11.74 34.82
N LEU A 415 11.34 12.34 33.95
CA LEU A 415 11.68 13.60 33.29
C LEU A 415 11.89 14.73 34.31
N GLN A 416 11.02 14.84 35.32
CA GLN A 416 11.18 15.82 36.39
C GLN A 416 12.44 15.58 37.22
N MET A 417 12.79 14.32 37.51
CA MET A 417 14.03 13.98 38.22
C MET A 417 15.28 14.37 37.44
N LEU A 418 15.28 14.16 36.12
CA LEU A 418 16.38 14.57 35.24
C LEU A 418 16.52 16.08 35.19
N PHE A 419 15.40 16.80 35.03
CA PHE A 419 15.37 18.26 35.02
C PHE A 419 15.88 18.86 36.34
N LEU A 420 15.46 18.32 37.48
CA LEU A 420 15.87 18.77 38.81
C LEU A 420 17.22 18.22 39.27
N LYS A 421 17.88 17.39 38.46
CA LYS A 421 19.17 16.73 38.77
C LYS A 421 19.15 15.98 40.10
N LEU A 422 18.09 15.18 40.33
CA LEU A 422 17.87 14.44 41.58
C LEU A 422 18.64 13.11 41.67
N GLY A 423 19.45 12.78 40.66
CA GLY A 423 20.20 11.52 40.57
C GLY A 423 19.41 10.41 39.87
N SER A 424 19.91 9.18 39.97
CA SER A 424 19.21 8.02 39.40
C SER A 424 17.89 7.77 40.17
N ILE A 425 16.90 7.22 39.46
CA ILE A 425 15.62 6.83 40.09
C ILE A 425 15.77 5.66 41.05
N GLN A 426 16.78 4.81 40.85
CA GLN A 426 17.05 3.67 41.73
C GLN A 426 17.63 4.13 43.08
N ASP A 427 18.43 5.19 43.09
CA ASP A 427 19.04 5.77 44.30
C ASP A 427 18.13 6.81 44.97
N PHE A 428 17.00 7.15 44.34
CA PHE A 428 16.06 8.09 44.92
C PHE A 428 15.27 7.41 46.04
N PRO A 429 15.16 8.05 47.22
CA PRO A 429 14.58 7.39 48.37
C PRO A 429 13.05 7.39 48.24
N PHE A 430 12.47 6.45 47.50
CA PHE A 430 11.04 6.19 47.57
C PHE A 430 10.70 5.38 48.83
N ILE A 431 9.46 5.48 49.31
CA ILE A 431 8.97 4.58 50.38
C ILE A 431 8.93 3.16 49.82
N ASP A 432 8.23 2.99 48.70
CA ASP A 432 8.22 1.76 47.90
C ASP A 432 8.90 2.06 46.57
N SER A 433 10.01 1.37 46.28
CA SER A 433 10.76 1.59 45.05
C SER A 433 9.97 1.08 43.84
N PRO A 434 9.91 1.85 42.73
CA PRO A 434 9.24 1.40 41.52
C PRO A 434 9.90 0.17 40.92
N ASP A 435 9.08 -0.72 40.36
CA ASP A 435 9.59 -1.88 39.62
C ASP A 435 10.41 -1.42 38.39
N SER A 436 11.60 -2.02 38.26
CA SER A 436 12.56 -1.73 37.18
C SER A 436 11.96 -1.78 35.76
N ARG A 437 10.91 -2.58 35.55
CA ARG A 437 10.21 -2.70 34.25
C ARG A 437 9.46 -1.42 33.89
N PHE A 438 8.78 -0.79 34.85
CA PHE A 438 8.10 0.49 34.66
C PHE A 438 9.09 1.63 34.50
N VAL A 439 10.23 1.57 35.21
CA VAL A 439 11.33 2.53 35.03
C VAL A 439 11.89 2.46 33.60
N LYS A 440 12.25 1.25 33.14
CA LYS A 440 12.77 1.04 31.78
C LYS A 440 11.77 1.49 30.71
N ASP A 441 10.48 1.22 30.91
CA ASP A 441 9.42 1.68 30.00
C ASP A 441 9.28 3.20 29.98
N GLY A 442 9.34 3.86 31.15
CA GLY A 442 9.35 5.32 31.25
C GLY A 442 10.49 5.96 30.47
N PHE A 443 11.72 5.43 30.59
CA PHE A 443 12.86 5.85 29.77
C PHE A 443 12.66 5.60 28.27
N LYS A 444 12.07 4.45 27.89
CA LYS A 444 11.73 4.18 26.48
C LYS A 444 10.73 5.20 25.95
N LEU A 445 9.74 5.61 26.73
CA LEU A 445 8.80 6.66 26.34
C LEU A 445 9.48 8.02 26.22
N LEU A 446 10.39 8.38 27.15
CA LEU A 446 11.15 9.63 27.02
C LEU A 446 12.07 9.65 25.81
N PHE A 447 12.67 8.50 25.46
CA PHE A 447 13.44 8.36 24.22
C PHE A 447 12.53 8.52 23.00
N GLU A 448 11.38 7.85 22.99
CA GLU A 448 10.34 7.95 21.94
C GLU A 448 9.86 9.40 21.70
N LEU A 449 9.76 10.20 22.76
CA LEU A 449 9.38 11.61 22.68
C LEU A 449 10.57 12.53 22.31
N ARG A 450 11.78 11.99 22.13
CA ARG A 450 13.04 12.73 22.01
C ARG A 450 13.33 13.66 23.20
N ALA A 451 12.84 13.34 24.39
CA ALA A 451 13.14 14.06 25.63
C ALA A 451 14.54 13.72 26.19
N ILE A 452 15.09 12.56 25.79
CA ILE A 452 16.47 12.13 26.01
C ILE A 452 17.11 11.76 24.68
N SER A 453 18.43 11.98 24.53
CA SER A 453 19.12 11.78 23.25
C SER A 453 19.40 10.31 22.92
N GLU A 454 19.55 9.49 23.95
CA GLU A 454 19.90 8.08 23.84
C GLU A 454 19.19 7.28 24.94
N LEU A 455 18.96 5.99 24.67
CA LEU A 455 18.35 5.08 25.64
C LEU A 455 19.40 4.56 26.62
N ASN A 456 19.87 5.45 27.51
CA ASN A 456 20.85 5.14 28.54
C ASN A 456 20.22 5.26 29.93
N TYR A 457 20.08 4.14 30.65
CA TYR A 457 19.42 4.10 31.95
C TYR A 457 20.29 4.64 33.10
N SER A 458 21.61 4.61 32.96
CA SER A 458 22.55 4.95 34.03
C SER A 458 22.91 6.43 34.03
N LYS A 459 23.14 7.00 32.83
CA LYS A 459 23.47 8.42 32.63
C LYS A 459 22.66 9.01 31.47
N PRO A 460 21.33 9.08 31.59
CA PRO A 460 20.47 9.67 30.57
C PRO A 460 20.81 11.15 30.35
N LYS A 461 20.99 11.55 29.09
CA LYS A 461 21.19 12.96 28.71
C LYS A 461 19.86 13.57 28.25
N ILE A 462 19.35 14.51 29.03
CA ILE A 462 18.15 15.29 28.69
C ILE A 462 18.43 16.19 27.47
N THR A 463 17.50 16.26 26.54
CA THR A 463 17.58 17.14 25.35
C THR A 463 16.97 18.52 25.64
N ASP A 464 17.17 19.47 24.74
CA ASP A 464 16.49 20.77 24.82
C ASP A 464 14.97 20.64 24.73
N ASP A 465 14.46 19.67 23.95
CA ASP A 465 13.05 19.31 23.93
C ASP A 465 12.62 18.78 25.30
N GLY A 466 13.41 17.88 25.91
CA GLY A 466 13.15 17.34 27.25
C GLY A 466 13.09 18.43 28.34
N ILE A 467 13.99 19.42 28.27
CA ILE A 467 13.98 20.57 29.19
C ILE A 467 12.68 21.37 29.02
N LYS A 468 12.31 21.72 27.77
CA LYS A 468 11.06 22.45 27.50
C LYS A 468 9.83 21.66 27.97
N MET A 469 9.80 20.34 27.74
CA MET A 469 8.73 19.47 28.24
C MET A 469 8.63 19.47 29.77
N ALA A 470 9.75 19.44 30.48
CA ALA A 470 9.77 19.41 31.95
C ALA A 470 9.25 20.72 32.58
N ILE A 471 9.42 21.85 31.88
CA ILE A 471 8.94 23.19 32.27
C ILE A 471 7.43 23.31 32.08
N MET A 472 6.89 22.74 31.00
CA MET A 472 5.44 22.79 30.72
C MET A 472 4.65 22.02 31.81
N PRO A 473 3.49 22.53 32.27
CA PRO A 473 2.65 21.85 33.26
C PRO A 473 1.76 20.77 32.61
N LEU A 474 2.34 19.94 31.75
CA LEU A 474 1.66 18.94 30.92
C LEU A 474 2.30 17.57 31.05
N ASP A 475 1.56 16.52 30.67
CA ASP A 475 2.15 15.21 30.42
C ASP A 475 3.23 15.32 29.31
N PRO A 476 4.38 14.61 29.40
CA PRO A 476 5.43 14.69 28.39
C PRO A 476 4.94 14.47 26.95
N LYS A 477 3.96 13.59 26.73
CA LYS A 477 3.38 13.36 25.39
C LYS A 477 2.72 14.62 24.86
N LEU A 478 1.90 15.26 25.69
CA LEU A 478 1.19 16.49 25.35
C LEU A 478 2.14 17.68 25.18
N ALA A 479 3.17 17.77 26.02
CA ALA A 479 4.21 18.77 25.88
C ALA A 479 4.99 18.62 24.56
N LYS A 480 5.29 17.38 24.13
CA LYS A 480 5.91 17.09 22.83
C LYS A 480 5.06 17.59 21.67
N ILE A 481 3.74 17.42 21.74
CA ILE A 481 2.81 17.92 20.73
C ILE A 481 2.88 19.45 20.62
N VAL A 482 2.96 20.18 21.74
CA VAL A 482 3.11 21.65 21.72
C VAL A 482 4.42 22.08 21.07
N ILE A 483 5.53 21.40 21.37
CA ILE A 483 6.83 21.66 20.74
C ILE A 483 6.77 21.41 19.23
N GLU A 484 6.14 20.31 18.82
CA GLU A 484 6.02 19.98 17.40
C GLU A 484 5.04 20.92 16.68
N GLY A 485 3.97 21.36 17.36
CA GLY A 485 3.04 22.36 16.83
C GLY A 485 3.73 23.68 16.49
N TYR A 486 4.75 24.08 17.24
CA TYR A 486 5.59 25.22 16.88
C TYR A 486 6.40 24.96 15.58
N ARG A 487 7.03 23.77 15.44
CA ARG A 487 7.80 23.40 14.24
C ARG A 487 6.93 23.28 12.98
N GLN A 488 5.70 22.79 13.13
CA GLN A 488 4.75 22.56 12.06
C GLN A 488 3.85 23.79 11.77
N ASN A 489 4.09 24.93 12.42
CA ASN A 489 3.28 26.16 12.31
C ASN A 489 1.78 25.97 12.61
N THR A 490 1.44 25.09 13.56
CA THR A 490 0.07 24.78 14.02
C THR A 490 -0.13 25.00 15.52
N LEU A 491 0.72 25.85 16.12
CA LEU A 491 0.80 26.02 17.58
C LEU A 491 -0.52 26.48 18.21
N ARG A 492 -1.26 27.40 17.57
CA ARG A 492 -2.53 27.93 18.09
C ARG A 492 -3.58 26.84 18.25
N GLU A 493 -3.70 25.99 17.23
CA GLU A 493 -4.64 24.88 17.19
C GLU A 493 -4.21 23.80 18.16
N VAL A 494 -2.92 23.44 18.15
CA VAL A 494 -2.35 22.45 19.05
C VAL A 494 -2.58 22.82 20.52
N VAL A 495 -2.36 24.07 20.91
CA VAL A 495 -2.57 24.51 22.31
C VAL A 495 -4.04 24.37 22.72
N SER A 496 -4.99 24.67 21.83
CA SER A 496 -6.43 24.42 22.06
C SER A 496 -6.75 22.94 22.25
N ILE A 497 -6.17 22.05 21.43
CA ILE A 497 -6.40 20.60 21.53
C ILE A 497 -5.72 20.02 22.78
N VAL A 498 -4.45 20.32 23.00
CA VAL A 498 -3.67 19.80 24.12
C VAL A 498 -4.27 20.25 25.45
N SER A 499 -4.74 21.49 25.54
CA SER A 499 -5.43 21.97 26.73
C SER A 499 -6.72 21.18 27.02
N PHE A 500 -7.48 20.81 26.00
CA PHE A 500 -8.67 19.97 26.14
C PHE A 500 -8.30 18.55 26.60
N LEU A 501 -7.30 17.93 25.96
CA LEU A 501 -6.84 16.57 26.30
C LEU A 501 -6.25 16.47 27.72
N SER A 502 -5.85 17.59 28.31
CA SER A 502 -5.30 17.65 29.67
C SER A 502 -6.35 17.73 30.77
N VAL A 503 -7.61 17.95 30.41
CA VAL A 503 -8.74 18.08 31.35
C VAL A 503 -9.82 17.07 31.03
N GLN A 504 -10.81 16.97 31.92
CA GLN A 504 -11.98 16.17 31.63
C GLN A 504 -12.86 16.86 30.58
N ASP A 505 -13.40 16.09 29.63
CA ASP A 505 -14.30 16.60 28.58
C ASP A 505 -15.42 17.48 29.18
N PRO A 506 -15.54 18.75 28.75
CA PRO A 506 -16.56 19.68 29.22
C PRO A 506 -17.96 19.33 28.71
N ARG A 507 -18.11 18.50 27.68
CA ARG A 507 -19.42 18.05 27.19
C ARG A 507 -20.07 17.11 28.20
N GLU A 508 -21.33 17.39 28.53
CA GLU A 508 -22.14 16.58 29.42
C GLU A 508 -23.13 15.75 28.60
N ARG A 509 -23.27 14.46 28.93
CA ARG A 509 -24.22 13.57 28.26
C ARG A 509 -25.14 12.91 29.30
N PRO A 510 -26.10 13.66 29.88
CA PRO A 510 -26.99 13.13 30.92
C PRO A 510 -27.84 11.98 30.39
N LEU A 511 -28.06 10.94 31.20
CA LEU A 511 -28.81 9.72 30.80
C LEU A 511 -30.21 10.04 30.24
N ASN A 512 -30.94 10.96 30.86
CA ASN A 512 -32.30 11.33 30.45
C ASN A 512 -32.34 12.23 29.21
N PHE A 513 -31.20 12.76 28.77
CA PHE A 513 -31.10 13.73 27.67
C PHE A 513 -30.02 13.36 26.65
N GLN A 514 -29.66 12.07 26.55
CA GLN A 514 -28.55 11.62 25.70
C GLN A 514 -28.73 12.03 24.24
N GLN A 515 -29.92 11.79 23.65
CA GLN A 515 -30.19 12.15 22.25
C GLN A 515 -30.07 13.66 22.01
N LYS A 516 -30.66 14.49 22.90
CA LYS A 516 -30.57 15.95 22.80
C LYS A 516 -29.14 16.47 22.96
N ALA A 517 -28.36 15.86 23.86
CA ALA A 517 -26.95 16.19 24.03
C ALA A 517 -26.14 15.82 22.77
N ASP A 518 -26.36 14.61 22.23
CA ASP A 518 -25.70 14.13 21.02
C ASP A 518 -26.01 15.04 19.80
N GLU A 519 -27.26 15.49 19.65
CA GLU A 519 -27.65 16.46 18.62
C GLU A 519 -26.94 17.81 18.80
N LYS A 520 -26.85 18.32 20.03
CA LYS A 520 -26.16 19.58 20.33
C LYS A 520 -24.66 19.50 20.12
N HIS A 521 -24.04 18.34 20.35
CA HIS A 521 -22.60 18.13 20.17
C HIS A 521 -22.23 17.70 18.76
N ALA A 522 -23.20 17.24 17.95
CA ALA A 522 -22.97 16.81 16.58
C ALA A 522 -22.48 17.94 15.67
N VAL A 523 -22.83 19.20 15.97
CA VAL A 523 -22.44 20.39 15.19
C VAL A 523 -20.94 20.61 15.15
N ASP A 524 -20.21 20.11 16.15
CA ASP A 524 -18.75 20.27 16.24
C ASP A 524 -18.01 19.15 15.52
N LYS A 525 -18.69 18.06 15.13
CA LYS A 525 -18.03 16.87 14.56
C LYS A 525 -17.38 17.19 13.21
N ASP A 526 -16.14 16.76 13.07
CA ASP A 526 -15.46 16.73 11.78
C ASP A 526 -15.48 15.31 11.19
N LYS A 527 -15.59 15.22 9.86
CA LYS A 527 -15.71 13.95 9.13
C LYS A 527 -14.43 13.12 9.16
N SER A 528 -13.28 13.73 9.43
CA SER A 528 -11.95 13.13 9.31
C SER A 528 -11.15 13.09 10.61
N SER A 529 -11.51 13.87 11.63
CA SER A 529 -10.73 13.99 12.86
C SER A 529 -11.54 14.42 14.09
N ASP A 530 -11.50 13.62 15.16
CA ASP A 530 -12.01 14.04 16.47
C ASP A 530 -11.21 15.19 17.08
N PHE A 531 -9.93 15.39 16.69
CA PHE A 531 -9.11 16.51 17.16
C PHE A 531 -9.60 17.83 16.56
N ILE A 532 -9.99 17.83 15.28
CA ILE A 532 -10.62 19.00 14.66
C ILE A 532 -11.98 19.27 15.30
N ALA A 533 -12.70 18.23 15.73
CA ALA A 533 -13.96 18.45 16.46
C ALA A 533 -13.76 19.20 17.79
N ILE A 534 -12.62 19.00 18.47
CA ILE A 534 -12.25 19.80 19.65
C ILE A 534 -11.99 21.26 19.27
N LEU A 535 -11.31 21.52 18.14
CA LEU A 535 -11.09 22.90 17.64
C LEU A 535 -12.39 23.59 17.29
N ASN A 536 -13.31 22.90 16.62
CA ASN A 536 -14.62 23.42 16.26
C ASN A 536 -15.40 23.82 17.52
N LEU A 537 -15.39 22.95 18.54
CA LEU A 537 -15.98 23.25 19.84
C LEU A 537 -15.34 24.50 20.48
N ALA A 538 -14.02 24.59 20.49
CA ALA A 538 -13.31 25.74 21.05
C ALA A 538 -13.68 27.04 20.33
N ASN A 539 -13.67 27.03 18.99
CA ASN A 539 -13.99 28.18 18.15
C ASN A 539 -15.45 28.62 18.34
N ARG A 540 -16.39 27.67 18.35
CA ARG A 540 -17.82 27.95 18.58
C ARG A 540 -18.05 28.54 19.97
N LEU A 541 -17.51 27.93 21.03
CA LEU A 541 -17.66 28.46 22.39
C LEU A 541 -17.02 29.84 22.54
N ASN A 542 -15.83 30.06 21.97
CA ASN A 542 -15.18 31.38 22.02
C ASN A 542 -15.99 32.46 21.27
N SER A 543 -16.60 32.11 20.14
CA SER A 543 -17.47 33.01 19.37
C SER A 543 -18.77 33.30 20.14
N ASP A 544 -19.52 32.26 20.50
CA ASP A 544 -20.85 32.37 21.07
C ASP A 544 -20.83 33.03 22.45
N LEU A 545 -19.79 32.81 23.26
CA LEU A 545 -19.69 33.36 24.61
C LEU A 545 -19.15 34.80 24.65
N LYS A 546 -18.60 35.34 23.55
CA LYS A 546 -17.89 36.63 23.56
C LYS A 546 -18.81 37.81 23.89
N SER A 547 -20.04 37.79 23.38
CA SER A 547 -21.03 38.88 23.54
C SER A 547 -22.05 38.65 24.66
N LEU A 548 -22.04 37.47 25.31
CA LEU A 548 -23.02 37.11 26.33
C LEU A 548 -22.65 37.64 27.72
N SER A 549 -23.64 38.12 28.46
CA SER A 549 -23.53 38.42 29.90
C SER A 549 -23.33 37.15 30.73
N ASN A 550 -22.89 37.28 31.99
CA ASN A 550 -22.68 36.12 32.88
C ASN A 550 -23.95 35.28 33.10
N ARG A 551 -25.13 35.92 33.12
CA ARG A 551 -26.42 35.22 33.23
C ARG A 551 -26.73 34.43 31.95
N GLU A 552 -26.54 35.04 30.79
CA GLU A 552 -26.78 34.39 29.49
C GLU A 552 -25.78 33.25 29.23
N LYS A 553 -24.52 33.39 29.64
CA LYS A 553 -23.53 32.31 29.58
C LYS A 553 -23.98 31.08 30.36
N LYS A 554 -24.55 31.27 31.57
CA LYS A 554 -25.05 30.17 32.40
C LYS A 554 -26.21 29.43 31.73
N GLU A 555 -27.14 30.17 31.13
CA GLU A 555 -28.24 29.61 30.32
C GLU A 555 -27.71 28.87 29.07
N TYR A 556 -26.74 29.46 28.37
CA TYR A 556 -26.10 28.87 27.19
C TYR A 556 -25.43 27.53 27.50
N PHE A 557 -24.63 27.46 28.58
CA PHE A 557 -23.96 26.23 29.00
C PHE A 557 -24.97 25.12 29.30
N LYS A 558 -26.06 25.44 30.00
CA LYS A 558 -27.15 24.49 30.30
C LYS A 558 -27.85 24.01 29.02
N LYS A 559 -28.17 24.91 28.08
CA LYS A 559 -28.86 24.60 26.82
C LYS A 559 -28.03 23.73 25.87
N ASN A 560 -26.70 23.87 25.92
CA ASN A 560 -25.76 23.15 25.05
C ASN A 560 -25.09 21.95 25.74
N PHE A 561 -25.51 21.60 26.96
CA PHE A 561 -24.94 20.49 27.74
C PHE A 561 -23.41 20.60 27.88
N ILE A 562 -22.92 21.78 28.28
CA ILE A 562 -21.51 22.05 28.54
C ILE A 562 -21.34 22.41 30.02
N SER A 563 -20.38 21.77 30.68
CA SER A 563 -20.05 22.01 32.09
C SER A 563 -19.25 23.32 32.25
N PRO A 564 -19.78 24.34 32.94
CA PRO A 564 -19.06 25.61 33.12
C PRO A 564 -17.74 25.43 33.86
N VAL A 565 -17.69 24.50 34.82
CA VAL A 565 -16.50 24.23 35.63
C VAL A 565 -15.38 23.66 34.76
N ARG A 566 -15.66 22.60 33.99
CA ARG A 566 -14.67 21.97 33.11
C ARG A 566 -14.25 22.88 31.96
N PHE A 567 -15.17 23.69 31.43
CA PHE A 567 -14.84 24.71 30.44
C PHE A 567 -13.86 25.75 30.99
N ASN A 568 -14.08 26.24 32.21
CA ASN A 568 -13.14 27.16 32.84
C ASN A 568 -11.78 26.49 33.09
N GLU A 569 -11.74 25.23 33.57
CA GLU A 569 -10.49 24.48 33.72
C GLU A 569 -9.74 24.32 32.40
N TRP A 570 -10.46 24.03 31.31
CA TRP A 570 -9.88 23.97 29.96
C TRP A 570 -9.24 25.31 29.57
N ASN A 571 -9.98 26.41 29.72
CA ASN A 571 -9.48 27.75 29.39
C ASN A 571 -8.31 28.18 30.30
N ASP A 572 -8.28 27.76 31.56
CA ASP A 572 -7.17 28.04 32.48
C ASP A 572 -5.91 27.26 32.07
N ILE A 573 -6.03 25.99 31.66
CA ILE A 573 -4.90 25.25 31.06
C ILE A 573 -4.42 25.95 29.79
N TYR A 574 -5.35 26.34 28.91
CA TYR A 574 -5.01 27.05 27.67
C TYR A 574 -4.15 28.28 27.97
N ARG A 575 -4.56 29.13 28.92
CA ARG A 575 -3.80 30.30 29.37
C ARG A 575 -2.42 29.93 29.92
N GLN A 576 -2.33 28.91 30.76
CA GLN A 576 -1.04 28.44 31.30
C GLN A 576 -0.08 27.98 30.21
N ILE A 577 -0.57 27.26 29.21
CA ILE A 577 0.26 26.84 28.08
C ILE A 577 0.70 28.07 27.28
N VAL A 578 -0.20 29.01 27.01
CA VAL A 578 0.11 30.26 26.30
C VAL A 578 1.16 31.09 27.04
N GLU A 579 1.09 31.21 28.36
CA GLU A 579 2.12 31.88 29.18
C GLU A 579 3.49 31.22 29.04
N VAL A 580 3.54 29.89 29.01
CA VAL A 580 4.79 29.14 28.82
C VAL A 580 5.31 29.28 27.38
N VAL A 581 4.41 29.25 26.40
CA VAL A 581 4.72 29.49 24.97
C VAL A 581 5.34 30.88 24.78
N HIS A 582 4.78 31.91 25.40
CA HIS A 582 5.34 33.26 25.38
C HIS A 582 6.69 33.34 26.09
N ARG A 583 6.88 32.60 27.20
CA ARG A 583 8.18 32.50 27.89
C ARG A 583 9.27 31.86 27.00
N PHE A 584 8.89 30.99 26.07
CA PHE A 584 9.80 30.45 25.05
C PHE A 584 9.97 31.35 23.83
N GLU A 585 9.39 32.56 23.85
CA GLU A 585 9.42 33.53 22.74
C GLU A 585 8.75 33.01 21.45
N TRP A 586 7.86 32.03 21.58
CA TRP A 586 7.13 31.46 20.46
C TRP A 586 5.88 32.29 20.14
N LYS A 587 5.64 32.50 18.85
CA LYS A 587 4.46 33.21 18.35
C LYS A 587 3.33 32.21 18.08
N LEU A 588 2.12 32.57 18.50
CA LEU A 588 0.89 31.89 18.10
C LEU A 588 0.52 32.35 16.68
N SER A 589 1.19 31.81 15.66
CA SER A 589 0.87 32.10 14.26
C SER A 589 -0.52 31.56 13.93
N SER A 590 -1.34 32.37 13.26
CA SER A 590 -2.59 31.93 12.65
C SER A 590 -2.40 31.83 11.14
N ASN A 591 -2.41 30.62 10.60
CA ASN A 591 -2.63 30.44 9.17
C ASN A 591 -4.11 30.70 8.89
N GLU A 592 -4.45 31.40 7.81
CA GLU A 592 -5.86 31.62 7.41
C GLU A 592 -6.60 30.31 7.14
N LYS A 593 -5.86 29.25 6.78
CA LYS A 593 -6.38 27.91 6.53
C LYS A 593 -5.69 26.86 7.40
N LEU A 594 -6.48 25.98 8.01
CA LEU A 594 -5.99 24.84 8.77
C LEU A 594 -5.30 23.84 7.85
N ASP A 595 -4.02 23.58 8.09
CA ASP A 595 -3.29 22.49 7.44
C ASP A 595 -3.52 21.18 8.21
N TYR A 596 -4.27 20.27 7.59
CA TYR A 596 -4.62 18.99 8.18
C TYR A 596 -3.39 18.14 8.48
N GLU A 597 -2.44 18.06 7.55
CA GLU A 597 -1.25 17.21 7.66
C GLU A 597 -0.34 17.71 8.78
N ASN A 598 -0.03 19.01 8.79
CA ASN A 598 0.85 19.61 9.79
C ASN A 598 0.27 19.54 11.21
N LEU A 599 -1.05 19.70 11.35
CA LEU A 599 -1.72 19.52 12.65
C LEU A 599 -1.58 18.09 13.15
N HIS A 600 -1.88 17.10 12.30
CA HIS A 600 -1.85 15.70 12.71
C HIS A 600 -0.43 15.15 12.85
N LYS A 601 0.57 15.68 12.14
CA LYS A 601 2.00 15.46 12.41
C LYS A 601 2.39 15.94 13.80
N ALA A 602 1.97 17.14 14.19
CA ALA A 602 2.22 17.66 15.53
C ALA A 602 1.60 16.75 16.59
N ILE A 603 0.34 16.34 16.42
CA ILE A 603 -0.35 15.43 17.36
C ILE A 603 0.31 14.04 17.38
N ALA A 604 0.69 13.50 16.22
CA ALA A 604 1.35 12.20 16.12
C ALA A 604 2.67 12.15 16.88
N SER A 605 3.40 13.26 16.99
CA SER A 605 4.68 13.32 17.70
C SER A 605 4.60 12.95 19.18
N GLY A 606 3.47 13.20 19.85
CA GLY A 606 3.23 12.77 21.23
C GLY A 606 2.59 11.38 21.36
N PHE A 607 2.05 10.87 20.26
CA PHE A 607 1.22 9.66 20.22
C PHE A 607 1.71 8.65 19.17
N LEU A 608 3.03 8.60 18.91
CA LEU A 608 3.64 7.72 17.91
C LEU A 608 3.29 6.24 18.10
N SER A 609 3.12 5.79 19.35
CA SER A 609 2.70 4.42 19.66
C SER A 609 1.20 4.16 19.53
N ASN A 610 0.38 5.20 19.33
CA ASN A 610 -1.09 5.11 19.31
C ASN A 610 -1.61 5.19 17.87
N ILE A 611 -0.92 4.52 16.96
CA ILE A 611 -1.30 4.38 15.56
C ILE A 611 -1.93 3.00 15.34
N GLY A 612 -2.81 2.90 14.34
CA GLY A 612 -3.46 1.64 13.99
C GLY A 612 -3.64 1.47 12.49
N PHE A 613 -3.39 0.26 12.02
CA PHE A 613 -3.67 -0.19 10.66
C PHE A 613 -4.91 -1.10 10.67
N ASN A 614 -5.92 -0.77 9.88
CA ASN A 614 -7.12 -1.60 9.74
C ASN A 614 -6.79 -2.85 8.93
N TYR A 615 -6.79 -4.03 9.57
CA TYR A 615 -6.39 -5.29 8.94
C TYR A 615 -7.58 -6.25 8.70
N GLU A 616 -8.60 -6.25 9.57
CA GLU A 616 -9.80 -7.11 9.44
C GLU A 616 -11.04 -6.42 10.02
N ASN A 617 -12.13 -6.28 9.23
CA ASN A 617 -13.49 -5.97 9.70
C ASN A 617 -13.63 -4.94 10.84
N ALA A 618 -12.87 -3.84 10.79
CA ALA A 618 -12.83 -2.74 11.78
C ALA A 618 -12.03 -3.02 13.08
N GLU A 619 -11.28 -4.11 13.13
CA GLU A 619 -10.21 -4.33 14.10
C GLU A 619 -8.89 -3.75 13.56
N TYR A 620 -8.21 -2.98 14.40
CA TYR A 620 -6.96 -2.30 14.07
C TYR A 620 -5.79 -3.02 14.72
N LEU A 621 -4.74 -3.24 13.92
CA LEU A 621 -3.43 -3.66 14.38
C LEU A 621 -2.61 -2.43 14.72
N GLY A 622 -2.30 -2.26 16.00
CA GLY A 622 -1.49 -1.19 16.55
C GLY A 622 -0.03 -1.56 16.77
N ALA A 623 0.71 -0.58 17.28
CA ALA A 623 2.10 -0.76 17.69
C ALA A 623 2.24 -2.00 18.60
N ARG A 624 3.31 -2.79 18.39
CA ARG A 624 3.63 -3.98 19.19
C ARG A 624 2.57 -5.11 19.09
N GLY A 625 1.81 -5.16 18.01
CA GLY A 625 0.82 -6.21 17.76
C GLY A 625 -0.48 -6.05 18.55
N LEU A 626 -0.72 -4.87 19.14
CA LEU A 626 -1.93 -4.59 19.92
C LEU A 626 -3.16 -4.55 19.01
N LYS A 627 -4.17 -5.38 19.29
CA LYS A 627 -5.46 -5.32 18.59
C LYS A 627 -6.44 -4.42 19.32
N PHE A 628 -7.10 -3.50 18.61
CA PHE A 628 -8.07 -2.58 19.21
C PHE A 628 -9.16 -2.12 18.23
N PHE A 629 -10.20 -1.50 18.76
CA PHE A 629 -11.35 -0.97 17.99
C PHE A 629 -11.48 0.55 18.17
N ILE A 630 -12.12 1.23 17.22
CA ILE A 630 -12.50 2.65 17.41
C ILE A 630 -13.64 2.73 18.42
N PHE A 631 -13.58 3.68 19.36
CA PHE A 631 -14.67 3.92 20.29
C PHE A 631 -15.95 4.39 19.56
N PRO A 632 -17.14 3.83 19.86
CA PRO A 632 -18.39 4.15 19.14
C PRO A 632 -18.78 5.63 19.09
N GLY A 633 -18.32 6.43 20.07
CA GLY A 633 -18.59 7.88 20.10
C GLY A 633 -17.75 8.72 19.13
N SER A 634 -16.71 8.15 18.52
CA SER A 634 -15.82 8.85 17.58
C SER A 634 -16.52 9.11 16.23
N SER A 635 -16.19 10.22 15.57
CA SER A 635 -16.65 10.47 14.19
C SER A 635 -16.09 9.44 13.21
N GLN A 636 -14.95 8.82 13.54
CA GLN A 636 -14.25 7.84 12.69
C GLN A 636 -14.79 6.41 12.83
N PHE A 637 -15.71 6.15 13.77
CA PHE A 637 -16.24 4.81 14.03
C PHE A 637 -16.91 4.19 12.79
N LYS A 638 -17.67 4.98 12.03
CA LYS A 638 -18.31 4.54 10.78
C LYS A 638 -17.36 4.60 9.58
N ALA A 639 -16.46 5.59 9.54
CA ALA A 639 -15.55 5.83 8.41
C ALA A 639 -14.48 4.73 8.28
N LYS A 640 -14.03 4.14 9.40
CA LYS A 640 -13.07 3.04 9.45
C LYS A 640 -11.81 3.28 8.58
N PRO A 641 -11.07 4.38 8.82
CA PRO A 641 -9.91 4.73 7.99
C PRO A 641 -8.86 3.61 7.96
N LYS A 642 -8.14 3.46 6.84
CA LYS A 642 -7.08 2.44 6.69
C LYS A 642 -5.98 2.59 7.74
N TRP A 643 -5.59 3.84 7.99
CA TRP A 643 -4.65 4.23 9.04
C TRP A 643 -5.28 5.28 9.94
N LEU A 644 -5.06 5.12 11.24
CA LEU A 644 -5.53 6.06 12.24
C LEU A 644 -4.45 6.42 13.24
N LEU A 645 -4.67 7.57 13.89
CA LEU A 645 -3.99 8.04 15.07
C LEU A 645 -5.02 8.23 16.18
N SER A 646 -4.67 7.88 17.43
CA SER A 646 -5.51 8.12 18.59
C SER A 646 -4.76 8.80 19.75
N SER A 647 -5.47 9.58 20.56
CA SER A 647 -4.88 10.19 21.76
C SER A 647 -4.66 9.17 22.87
N GLU A 648 -5.57 8.19 22.99
CA GLU A 648 -5.56 7.19 24.04
C GLU A 648 -6.06 5.85 23.53
N ILE A 649 -5.45 4.78 24.04
CA ILE A 649 -5.91 3.41 23.89
C ILE A 649 -6.16 2.86 25.29
N VAL A 650 -7.41 2.53 25.59
CA VAL A 650 -7.86 2.16 26.94
C VAL A 650 -8.63 0.86 26.88
N GLU A 651 -8.38 -0.02 27.84
CA GLU A 651 -9.12 -1.26 27.99
C GLU A 651 -10.30 -1.07 28.96
N THR A 652 -11.51 -1.26 28.43
CA THR A 652 -12.75 -1.30 29.22
C THR A 652 -13.43 -2.66 29.07
N THR A 653 -14.40 -2.79 28.15
CA THR A 653 -14.96 -4.09 27.74
C THR A 653 -14.16 -4.73 26.61
N LYS A 654 -13.63 -3.89 25.73
CA LYS A 654 -12.62 -4.19 24.73
C LYS A 654 -11.54 -3.12 24.80
N ILE A 655 -10.48 -3.28 24.02
CA ILE A 655 -9.46 -2.25 23.86
C ILE A 655 -9.99 -1.24 22.84
N TYR A 656 -10.20 0.00 23.27
CA TYR A 656 -10.75 1.06 22.43
C TYR A 656 -9.76 2.21 22.25
N ALA A 657 -9.63 2.68 21.02
CA ALA A 657 -8.99 3.94 20.68
C ALA A 657 -10.00 5.09 20.78
N ARG A 658 -9.60 6.20 21.40
CA ARG A 658 -10.43 7.41 21.57
C ARG A 658 -9.71 8.67 21.11
N ASN A 659 -10.51 9.64 20.68
CA ASN A 659 -10.12 10.83 19.92
C ASN A 659 -9.24 10.41 18.72
N VAL A 660 -9.92 9.99 17.66
CA VAL A 660 -9.32 9.33 16.51
C VAL A 660 -9.29 10.29 15.32
N ALA A 661 -8.21 10.24 14.54
CA ALA A 661 -8.12 10.89 13.25
C ALA A 661 -7.54 9.96 12.19
N LYS A 662 -7.95 10.18 10.94
CA LYS A 662 -7.31 9.57 9.78
C LYS A 662 -5.89 10.16 9.63
N ILE A 663 -4.91 9.31 9.35
CA ILE A 663 -3.55 9.76 9.00
C ILE A 663 -3.03 9.00 7.77
N GLU A 664 -1.99 9.52 7.14
CA GLU A 664 -1.18 8.76 6.18
C GLU A 664 0.13 8.33 6.85
N PRO A 665 0.58 7.07 6.69
CA PRO A 665 1.71 6.51 7.44
C PRO A 665 3.06 7.18 7.12
N GLU A 666 3.21 7.75 5.93
CA GLU A 666 4.43 8.43 5.49
C GLU A 666 4.76 9.66 6.36
N TRP A 667 3.75 10.27 6.99
CA TRP A 667 3.92 11.40 7.90
C TRP A 667 4.77 11.06 9.12
N LEU A 668 4.74 9.78 9.54
CA LEU A 668 5.36 9.31 10.77
C LEU A 668 6.87 9.13 10.64
N GLU A 669 7.41 8.91 9.43
CA GLU A 669 8.82 8.56 9.23
C GLU A 669 9.75 9.67 9.77
N SER A 670 9.51 10.92 9.40
CA SER A 670 10.31 12.08 9.85
C SER A 670 10.23 12.33 11.36
N LEU A 671 9.09 12.05 11.99
CA LEU A 671 8.90 12.20 13.43
C LEU A 671 9.64 11.08 14.19
N ALA A 672 9.68 9.88 13.60
CA ALA A 672 10.13 8.65 14.24
C ALA A 672 11.50 8.13 13.75
N GLU A 673 12.36 8.95 13.12
CA GLU A 673 13.66 8.51 12.56
C GLU A 673 14.52 7.67 13.52
N HIS A 674 14.57 8.05 14.80
CA HIS A 674 15.27 7.34 15.88
C HIS A 674 14.62 6.01 16.33
N LEU A 675 13.44 5.66 15.80
CA LEU A 675 12.62 4.50 16.18
C LEU A 675 12.33 3.55 15.01
N ILE A 676 12.38 4.05 13.78
CA ILE A 676 12.11 3.24 12.59
C ILE A 676 13.20 2.20 12.37
N LYS A 677 12.81 1.08 11.78
CA LYS A 677 13.74 0.07 11.26
C LYS A 677 13.60 0.00 9.76
N LYS A 678 14.73 0.12 9.07
CA LYS A 678 14.81 0.04 7.62
C LYS A 678 15.26 -1.36 7.24
N HIS A 679 14.53 -1.97 6.32
CA HIS A 679 14.79 -3.27 5.75
C HIS A 679 14.98 -3.08 4.25
N TYR A 680 15.96 -3.75 3.69
CA TYR A 680 16.28 -3.67 2.27
C TYR A 680 16.10 -5.06 1.67
N ASP A 681 15.41 -5.11 0.53
CA ASP A 681 15.35 -6.34 -0.27
C ASP A 681 16.70 -6.56 -0.99
N GLU A 682 16.79 -7.56 -1.86
CA GLU A 682 18.00 -7.76 -2.68
C GLU A 682 18.25 -6.56 -3.63
N PRO A 683 19.48 -6.05 -3.69
CA PRO A 683 19.84 -4.96 -4.59
C PRO A 683 19.85 -5.44 -6.04
N VAL A 684 19.29 -4.63 -6.94
CA VAL A 684 19.20 -4.96 -8.38
C VAL A 684 19.73 -3.82 -9.24
N TRP A 685 20.37 -4.16 -10.35
CA TRP A 685 20.74 -3.17 -11.37
C TRP A 685 19.48 -2.61 -12.06
N SER A 686 19.38 -1.28 -12.16
CA SER A 686 18.32 -0.63 -12.92
C SER A 686 18.89 0.08 -14.14
N LYS A 687 18.72 -0.53 -15.33
CA LYS A 687 19.10 0.06 -16.63
C LYS A 687 18.51 1.46 -16.83
N LYS A 688 17.22 1.66 -16.50
CA LYS A 688 16.54 2.97 -16.61
C LYS A 688 17.14 4.05 -15.72
N ARG A 689 17.50 3.71 -14.46
CA ARG A 689 18.08 4.66 -13.51
C ARG A 689 19.61 4.73 -13.60
N ARG A 690 20.24 3.86 -14.40
CA ARG A 690 21.70 3.68 -14.54
C ARG A 690 22.38 3.57 -13.16
N ALA A 691 21.76 2.86 -12.22
CA ALA A 691 22.26 2.70 -10.85
C ALA A 691 21.72 1.41 -10.24
N VAL A 692 22.45 0.87 -9.25
CA VAL A 692 21.95 -0.20 -8.39
C VAL A 692 20.90 0.38 -7.44
N VAL A 693 19.71 -0.21 -7.47
CA VAL A 693 18.57 0.20 -6.66
C VAL A 693 18.14 -0.94 -5.76
N VAL A 694 17.59 -0.57 -4.61
CA VAL A 694 16.99 -1.53 -3.69
C VAL A 694 15.62 -1.03 -3.27
N ASN A 695 14.71 -1.97 -3.00
CA ASN A 695 13.44 -1.63 -2.38
C ASN A 695 13.63 -1.57 -0.85
N GLU A 696 13.34 -0.40 -0.29
CA GLU A 696 13.37 -0.16 1.14
C GLU A 696 11.96 -0.31 1.72
N ARG A 697 11.88 -1.06 2.81
CA ARG A 697 10.71 -1.23 3.68
C ARG A 697 11.01 -0.59 5.02
N VAL A 698 10.11 0.27 5.51
CA VAL A 698 10.29 0.97 6.79
C VAL A 698 9.21 0.52 7.76
N THR A 699 9.63 0.03 8.93
CA THR A 699 8.72 -0.39 9.99
C THR A 699 8.85 0.52 11.21
N LEU A 700 7.71 0.83 11.84
CA LEU A 700 7.61 1.56 13.09
C LEU A 700 6.80 0.71 14.08
N TYR A 701 7.43 0.30 15.18
CA TYR A 701 6.82 -0.59 16.19
C TYR A 701 6.22 -1.90 15.65
N GLY A 702 6.80 -2.44 14.58
CA GLY A 702 6.33 -3.66 13.91
C GLY A 702 5.22 -3.42 12.88
N LEU A 703 4.76 -2.18 12.69
CA LEU A 703 3.86 -1.82 11.60
C LEU A 703 4.66 -1.30 10.41
N GLU A 704 4.31 -1.74 9.20
CA GLU A 704 4.94 -1.31 7.96
C GLU A 704 4.36 0.04 7.52
N ILE A 705 5.14 1.12 7.69
CA ILE A 705 4.72 2.48 7.35
C ILE A 705 5.11 2.88 5.93
N VAL A 706 6.16 2.25 5.39
CA VAL A 706 6.56 2.38 3.98
C VAL A 706 6.79 0.99 3.43
N SER A 707 5.99 0.59 2.44
CA SER A 707 5.98 -0.79 1.97
C SER A 707 6.91 -1.08 0.81
N LYS A 708 7.20 -0.09 -0.04
CA LYS A 708 8.15 -0.25 -1.14
C LYS A 708 8.64 1.09 -1.63
N ARG A 709 9.81 1.53 -1.17
CA ARG A 709 10.48 2.73 -1.68
C ARG A 709 11.75 2.35 -2.41
N SER A 710 11.81 2.60 -3.71
CA SER A 710 13.03 2.34 -4.49
C SER A 710 14.08 3.43 -4.22
N VAL A 711 15.15 3.06 -3.53
CA VAL A 711 16.28 3.93 -3.16
C VAL A 711 17.56 3.48 -3.86
N GLN A 712 18.53 4.40 -3.99
CA GLN A 712 19.85 4.06 -4.54
C GLN A 712 20.66 3.27 -3.52
N TYR A 713 21.14 2.10 -3.92
CA TYR A 713 21.84 1.18 -3.02
C TYR A 713 23.23 1.68 -2.60
N ALA A 714 23.87 2.48 -3.45
CA ALA A 714 25.18 3.08 -3.17
C ALA A 714 25.24 3.92 -1.88
N LYS A 715 24.11 4.48 -1.43
CA LYS A 715 24.04 5.24 -0.15
C LYS A 715 24.04 4.34 1.08
N ILE A 716 23.76 3.05 0.90
CA ILE A 716 23.62 2.04 1.96
C ILE A 716 24.89 1.20 2.00
N ASN A 717 25.27 0.60 0.86
CA ASN A 717 26.50 -0.17 0.70
C ASN A 717 27.16 0.18 -0.66
N PRO A 718 28.15 1.09 -0.68
CA PRO A 718 28.79 1.50 -1.93
C PRO A 718 29.65 0.39 -2.56
N GLN A 719 30.27 -0.48 -1.75
CA GLN A 719 31.16 -1.54 -2.25
C GLN A 719 30.39 -2.58 -3.04
N GLU A 720 29.32 -3.13 -2.45
CA GLU A 720 28.47 -4.12 -3.11
C GLU A 720 27.70 -3.50 -4.30
N ALA A 721 27.29 -2.23 -4.20
CA ALA A 721 26.71 -1.51 -5.34
C ALA A 721 27.68 -1.38 -6.52
N ARG A 722 28.99 -1.21 -6.27
CA ARG A 722 30.01 -1.18 -7.31
C ARG A 722 30.19 -2.54 -7.96
N GLU A 723 30.25 -3.61 -7.16
CA GLU A 723 30.35 -4.97 -7.68
C GLU A 723 29.18 -5.31 -8.60
N ILE A 724 27.94 -5.08 -8.15
CA ILE A 724 26.73 -5.29 -8.94
C ILE A 724 26.73 -4.41 -10.20
N PHE A 725 27.21 -3.17 -10.10
CA PHE A 725 27.36 -2.31 -11.27
C PHE A 725 28.32 -2.91 -12.30
N ILE A 726 29.49 -3.40 -11.89
CA ILE A 726 30.44 -4.00 -12.84
C ILE A 726 29.87 -5.29 -13.43
N ARG A 727 29.36 -6.21 -12.61
CA ARG A 727 28.83 -7.51 -13.08
C ARG A 727 27.62 -7.35 -13.99
N GLU A 728 26.58 -6.68 -13.51
CA GLU A 728 25.32 -6.59 -14.26
C GLU A 728 25.40 -5.55 -15.39
N ALA A 729 26.01 -4.39 -15.13
CA ALA A 729 25.99 -3.31 -16.10
C ALA A 729 27.09 -3.46 -17.15
N LEU A 730 28.33 -3.78 -16.77
CA LEU A 730 29.47 -3.79 -17.68
C LEU A 730 29.81 -5.18 -18.24
N VAL A 731 29.79 -6.22 -17.41
CA VAL A 731 30.11 -7.59 -17.85
C VAL A 731 28.95 -8.18 -18.66
N ARG A 732 27.73 -8.21 -18.09
CA ARG A 732 26.52 -8.69 -18.80
C ARG A 732 25.98 -7.75 -19.88
N GLY A 733 26.63 -6.60 -20.08
CA GLY A 733 26.27 -5.65 -21.14
C GLY A 733 24.98 -4.85 -20.89
N ASP A 734 24.43 -4.86 -19.67
CA ASP A 734 23.13 -4.25 -19.37
C ASP A 734 23.19 -2.73 -19.07
N PHE A 735 24.25 -2.09 -19.55
CA PHE A 735 24.51 -0.66 -19.50
C PHE A 735 24.51 -0.05 -20.90
N ASP A 736 23.61 0.91 -21.15
CA ASP A 736 23.64 1.69 -22.39
C ASP A 736 24.61 2.88 -22.23
N SER A 737 25.68 2.87 -23.02
CA SER A 737 26.74 3.89 -23.00
C SER A 737 27.32 4.10 -24.38
N LYS A 738 27.55 5.38 -24.73
CA LYS A 738 28.19 5.79 -25.99
C LYS A 738 29.71 5.85 -25.89
N VAL A 739 30.29 5.34 -24.81
CA VAL A 739 31.72 5.40 -24.54
C VAL A 739 32.46 4.43 -25.46
N TYR A 740 33.50 4.95 -26.13
CA TYR A 740 34.20 4.23 -27.19
C TYR A 740 34.75 2.87 -26.76
N PHE A 741 35.53 2.79 -25.67
CA PHE A 741 36.16 1.53 -25.26
C PHE A 741 35.14 0.45 -24.89
N TYR A 742 34.07 0.84 -24.18
CA TYR A 742 33.00 -0.09 -23.79
C TYR A 742 32.24 -0.63 -25.00
N GLN A 743 32.00 0.22 -26.01
CA GLN A 743 31.44 -0.23 -27.29
C GLN A 743 32.37 -1.19 -28.04
N GLN A 744 33.70 -1.03 -27.93
CA GLN A 744 34.63 -2.00 -28.50
C GLN A 744 34.63 -3.31 -27.70
N ASN A 745 34.57 -3.26 -26.37
CA ASN A 745 34.47 -4.45 -25.52
C ASN A 745 33.22 -5.26 -25.82
N LEU A 746 32.04 -4.62 -25.92
CA LEU A 746 30.81 -5.31 -26.30
C LEU A 746 30.91 -5.95 -27.70
N LYS A 747 31.57 -5.29 -28.66
CA LYS A 747 31.79 -5.87 -30.00
C LYS A 747 32.69 -7.10 -29.93
N LEU A 748 33.78 -7.05 -29.15
CA LEU A 748 34.69 -8.17 -28.99
C LEU A 748 34.04 -9.34 -28.27
N ILE A 749 33.28 -9.09 -27.21
CA ILE A 749 32.51 -10.12 -26.50
C ILE A 749 31.51 -10.78 -27.45
N ASN A 750 30.71 -9.99 -28.18
CA ASN A 750 29.76 -10.53 -29.17
C ASN A 750 30.47 -11.33 -30.28
N GLN A 751 31.67 -10.92 -30.72
CA GLN A 751 32.46 -11.68 -31.69
C GLN A 751 32.90 -13.04 -31.14
N VAL A 752 33.31 -13.11 -29.88
CA VAL A 752 33.69 -14.38 -29.24
C VAL A 752 32.45 -15.26 -29.00
N GLU A 753 31.32 -14.70 -28.56
CA GLU A 753 30.05 -15.43 -28.44
C GLU A 753 29.56 -15.96 -29.79
N GLU A 754 29.74 -15.21 -30.89
CA GLU A 754 29.47 -15.71 -32.24
C GLU A 754 30.36 -16.92 -32.60
N LEU A 755 31.63 -16.91 -32.18
CA LEU A 755 32.53 -18.06 -32.37
C LEU A 755 32.11 -19.27 -31.52
N GLU A 756 31.64 -19.06 -30.28
CA GLU A 756 31.05 -20.12 -29.44
C GLU A 756 29.82 -20.76 -30.09
N ASN A 757 28.93 -19.93 -30.61
CA ASN A 757 27.73 -20.37 -31.31
C ASN A 757 28.07 -21.13 -32.60
N LYS A 758 29.06 -20.69 -33.38
CA LYS A 758 29.52 -21.34 -34.62
C LYS A 758 30.25 -22.66 -34.34
N SER A 759 31.10 -22.72 -33.32
CA SER A 759 31.86 -23.94 -32.94
C SER A 759 31.08 -24.92 -32.06
N ARG A 760 29.91 -24.50 -31.54
CA ARG A 760 29.11 -25.27 -30.57
C ARG A 760 29.91 -25.64 -29.32
N ARG A 761 30.73 -24.70 -28.83
CA ARG A 761 31.58 -24.83 -27.63
C ARG A 761 31.37 -23.59 -26.75
N LYS A 762 30.88 -23.77 -25.52
CA LYS A 762 30.62 -22.67 -24.54
C LYS A 762 31.83 -22.34 -23.65
N ASP A 763 33.00 -22.85 -24.01
CA ASP A 763 34.27 -22.69 -23.29
C ASP A 763 35.30 -21.91 -24.12
N ILE A 764 34.84 -21.06 -25.05
CA ILE A 764 35.71 -20.16 -25.79
C ILE A 764 35.75 -18.80 -25.10
N LEU A 765 34.63 -18.25 -24.65
CA LEU A 765 34.61 -17.01 -23.88
C LEU A 765 35.13 -17.26 -22.45
N VAL A 766 35.99 -16.38 -21.97
CA VAL A 766 36.46 -16.42 -20.57
C VAL A 766 35.31 -16.20 -19.58
N ASP A 767 35.45 -16.78 -18.38
CA ASP A 767 34.45 -16.67 -17.31
C ASP A 767 34.12 -15.20 -16.95
N GLU A 768 32.89 -14.96 -16.47
CA GLU A 768 32.41 -13.66 -15.98
C GLU A 768 33.36 -13.09 -14.91
N GLU A 769 34.00 -13.94 -14.10
CA GLU A 769 35.00 -13.51 -13.10
C GLU A 769 36.25 -12.87 -13.72
N VAL A 770 36.69 -13.36 -14.89
CA VAL A 770 37.85 -12.80 -15.59
C VAL A 770 37.50 -11.42 -16.18
N MET A 771 36.31 -11.32 -16.78
CA MET A 771 35.79 -10.04 -17.28
C MET A 771 35.56 -9.03 -16.16
N PHE A 772 35.04 -9.49 -15.02
CA PHE A 772 34.87 -8.69 -13.82
C PHE A 772 36.22 -8.17 -13.32
N ALA A 773 37.23 -9.03 -13.17
CA ALA A 773 38.56 -8.66 -12.70
C ALA A 773 39.23 -7.61 -13.61
N HIS A 774 39.01 -7.70 -14.93
CA HIS A 774 39.49 -6.69 -15.88
C HIS A 774 38.89 -5.33 -15.58
N TYR A 775 37.56 -5.21 -15.51
CA TYR A 775 36.88 -3.95 -15.18
C TYR A 775 37.22 -3.45 -13.77
N ASP A 776 37.31 -4.35 -12.79
CA ASP A 776 37.65 -4.04 -11.40
C ASP A 776 39.05 -3.41 -11.28
N SER A 777 40.02 -3.86 -12.09
CA SER A 777 41.41 -3.41 -12.04
C SER A 777 41.62 -1.92 -12.33
N PHE A 778 40.68 -1.26 -13.03
CA PHE A 778 40.82 0.14 -13.45
C PHE A 778 39.67 1.06 -13.06
N ILE A 779 38.50 0.53 -12.68
CA ILE A 779 37.37 1.34 -12.19
C ILE A 779 37.58 1.68 -10.71
N PRO A 780 37.60 2.96 -10.30
CA PRO A 780 37.77 3.33 -8.89
C PRO A 780 36.62 2.90 -7.97
N ASP A 781 36.88 2.86 -6.65
CA ASP A 781 35.92 2.43 -5.62
C ASP A 781 34.68 3.33 -5.51
N ASP A 782 34.78 4.62 -5.86
CA ASP A 782 33.67 5.59 -5.80
C ASP A 782 32.73 5.52 -7.02
N VAL A 783 33.04 4.67 -8.01
CA VAL A 783 32.28 4.52 -9.25
C VAL A 783 31.30 3.35 -9.14
N CYS A 784 30.09 3.64 -8.66
CA CYS A 784 29.04 2.65 -8.38
C CYS A 784 27.74 2.84 -9.20
N SER A 785 27.76 3.71 -10.20
CA SER A 785 26.60 4.04 -11.04
C SER A 785 27.05 4.61 -12.39
N GLY A 786 26.14 4.67 -13.36
CA GLY A 786 26.40 5.30 -14.65
C GLY A 786 26.75 6.79 -14.53
N ALA A 787 26.16 7.52 -13.58
CA ALA A 787 26.46 8.94 -13.39
C ALA A 787 27.87 9.18 -12.85
N THR A 788 28.29 8.37 -11.87
CA THR A 788 29.66 8.41 -11.33
C THR A 788 30.67 7.90 -12.37
N PHE A 789 30.30 6.90 -13.17
CA PHE A 789 31.11 6.35 -14.26
C PHE A 789 31.36 7.38 -15.37
N ASP A 790 30.32 8.06 -15.85
CA ASP A 790 30.43 9.13 -16.85
C ASP A 790 31.28 10.30 -16.32
N LYS A 791 31.16 10.63 -15.03
CA LYS A 791 31.97 11.69 -14.39
C LYS A 791 33.45 11.29 -14.30
N TRP A 792 33.73 10.06 -13.85
CA TRP A 792 35.09 9.54 -13.78
C TRP A 792 35.73 9.48 -15.17
N LEU A 793 35.02 9.00 -16.20
CA LEU A 793 35.55 8.91 -17.55
C LEU A 793 35.97 10.25 -18.16
N LYS A 794 35.33 11.36 -17.77
CA LYS A 794 35.77 12.70 -18.20
C LYS A 794 37.16 13.08 -17.70
N SER A 795 37.61 12.47 -16.59
CA SER A 795 38.95 12.67 -16.04
C SER A 795 40.02 11.78 -16.68
N VAL A 796 39.62 10.80 -17.50
CA VAL A 796 40.52 9.85 -18.16
C VAL A 796 40.74 10.25 -19.62
N THR A 797 42.01 10.43 -20.02
CA THR A 797 42.39 10.75 -21.41
C THR A 797 41.98 9.65 -22.40
N LYS A 798 41.66 10.04 -23.65
CA LYS A 798 41.28 9.09 -24.72
C LYS A 798 42.33 8.01 -25.00
N GLU A 799 43.62 8.31 -24.83
CA GLU A 799 44.71 7.33 -25.01
C GLU A 799 44.65 6.23 -23.94
N ARG A 800 44.53 6.61 -22.67
CA ARG A 800 44.37 5.66 -21.57
C ARG A 800 43.10 4.81 -21.69
N GLN A 801 42.01 5.36 -22.24
CA GLN A 801 40.78 4.60 -22.50
C GLN A 801 40.97 3.46 -23.52
N LYS A 802 41.95 3.56 -24.44
CA LYS A 802 42.26 2.46 -25.36
C LYS A 802 42.83 1.24 -24.64
N GLY A 803 43.55 1.45 -23.53
CA GLY A 803 44.07 0.38 -22.68
C GLY A 803 43.02 -0.33 -21.82
N PHE A 804 41.75 0.10 -21.86
CA PHE A 804 40.64 -0.60 -21.19
C PHE A 804 39.91 -1.57 -22.12
N ILE A 805 40.29 -1.59 -23.40
CA ILE A 805 39.73 -2.50 -24.40
C ILE A 805 40.30 -3.89 -24.14
N PHE A 806 39.47 -4.92 -24.17
CA PHE A 806 39.95 -6.30 -24.10
C PHE A 806 40.82 -6.65 -25.31
N ASP A 807 41.81 -7.50 -25.13
CA ASP A 807 42.51 -8.13 -26.25
C ASP A 807 41.76 -9.41 -26.65
N MET A 808 41.63 -9.71 -27.94
CA MET A 808 40.90 -10.89 -28.42
C MET A 808 41.43 -12.19 -27.80
N GLU A 809 42.75 -12.33 -27.67
CA GLU A 809 43.40 -13.47 -27.03
C GLU A 809 43.10 -13.55 -25.52
N SER A 810 42.84 -12.42 -24.85
CA SER A 810 42.50 -12.38 -23.42
C SER A 810 41.03 -12.74 -23.14
N LEU A 811 40.16 -12.63 -24.15
CA LEU A 811 38.75 -13.02 -24.08
C LEU A 811 38.51 -14.47 -24.50
N MET A 812 39.49 -15.13 -25.14
CA MET A 812 39.39 -16.49 -25.64
C MET A 812 40.17 -17.48 -24.76
N GLN A 813 39.50 -18.50 -24.23
CA GLN A 813 40.14 -19.58 -23.47
C GLN A 813 40.78 -20.65 -24.39
N HIS A 814 40.22 -20.85 -25.60
CA HIS A 814 40.69 -21.82 -26.60
C HIS A 814 40.72 -21.22 -28.01
N ASP A 815 41.69 -21.65 -28.83
CA ASP A 815 41.94 -21.13 -30.18
C ASP A 815 40.88 -21.63 -31.20
N ALA A 816 40.21 -20.73 -31.94
CA ALA A 816 39.09 -21.05 -32.83
C ALA A 816 39.49 -21.25 -34.32
N LYS A 817 40.71 -21.71 -34.61
CA LYS A 817 41.30 -21.79 -35.97
C LYS A 817 40.53 -22.65 -36.98
N GLU A 818 39.65 -23.55 -36.51
CA GLU A 818 38.84 -24.43 -37.39
C GLU A 818 37.58 -23.74 -37.97
N ILE A 819 37.18 -22.59 -37.43
CA ILE A 819 36.02 -21.81 -37.88
C ILE A 819 36.47 -20.87 -39.00
N THR A 820 36.13 -21.21 -40.24
CA THR A 820 36.42 -20.38 -41.43
C THR A 820 35.13 -19.90 -42.06
N GLN A 821 35.17 -18.77 -42.77
CA GLN A 821 34.00 -18.22 -43.47
C GLN A 821 33.46 -19.15 -44.57
N GLN A 822 34.29 -20.06 -45.08
CA GLN A 822 33.85 -21.12 -46.00
C GLN A 822 33.05 -22.23 -45.31
N LYS A 823 33.46 -22.63 -44.09
CA LYS A 823 32.74 -23.66 -43.32
C LYS A 823 31.49 -23.11 -42.63
N PHE A 824 31.56 -21.89 -42.12
CA PHE A 824 30.48 -21.22 -41.38
C PHE A 824 30.25 -19.80 -41.94
N PRO A 825 29.70 -19.67 -43.16
CA PRO A 825 29.40 -18.39 -43.77
C PRO A 825 28.33 -17.61 -43.01
N ASP A 826 28.39 -16.28 -43.11
CA ASP A 826 27.36 -15.40 -42.54
C ASP A 826 26.11 -15.30 -43.44
N VAL A 827 26.20 -15.82 -44.66
CA VAL A 827 25.16 -15.75 -45.69
C VAL A 827 25.07 -17.07 -46.46
N LEU A 828 23.86 -17.58 -46.65
CA LEU A 828 23.54 -18.69 -47.55
C LEU A 828 23.14 -18.14 -48.92
N THR A 829 23.83 -18.57 -49.98
CA THR A 829 23.53 -18.12 -51.35
C THR A 829 22.60 -19.13 -52.05
N VAL A 830 21.43 -18.68 -52.49
CA VAL A 830 20.41 -19.48 -53.19
C VAL A 830 20.07 -18.82 -54.52
N GLY A 831 20.70 -19.26 -55.61
CA GLY A 831 20.61 -18.55 -56.90
C GLY A 831 21.28 -17.18 -56.80
N ASP A 832 20.57 -16.11 -57.18
CA ASP A 832 21.03 -14.72 -57.01
C ASP A 832 20.69 -14.13 -55.62
N MET A 833 20.07 -14.91 -54.72
CA MET A 833 19.69 -14.46 -53.38
C MET A 833 20.80 -14.70 -52.35
N HIS A 834 21.05 -13.71 -51.50
CA HIS A 834 21.98 -13.77 -50.39
C HIS A 834 21.19 -13.69 -49.06
N LEU A 835 20.97 -14.83 -48.41
CA LEU A 835 20.16 -14.96 -47.20
C LEU A 835 21.02 -14.98 -45.93
N PRO A 836 20.82 -14.08 -44.94
CA PRO A 836 21.62 -14.08 -43.71
C PRO A 836 21.46 -15.35 -42.87
N LEU A 837 22.57 -15.81 -42.26
CA LEU A 837 22.62 -16.93 -41.33
C LEU A 837 22.91 -16.45 -39.90
N GLU A 838 22.13 -16.94 -38.93
CA GLU A 838 22.32 -16.75 -37.49
C GLU A 838 22.70 -18.11 -36.86
N TYR A 839 23.75 -18.16 -36.06
CA TYR A 839 24.20 -19.37 -35.36
C TYR A 839 23.82 -19.28 -33.89
N HIS A 840 23.25 -20.35 -33.33
CA HIS A 840 22.86 -20.41 -31.92
C HIS A 840 23.22 -21.77 -31.32
N PHE A 841 23.92 -21.79 -30.19
CA PHE A 841 24.27 -23.01 -29.48
C PHE A 841 23.61 -23.08 -28.10
N ASP A 842 22.47 -23.77 -28.04
CA ASP A 842 21.81 -24.14 -26.79
C ASP A 842 21.00 -25.43 -26.99
N PRO A 843 21.50 -26.59 -26.54
CA PRO A 843 20.83 -27.88 -26.75
C PRO A 843 19.38 -27.97 -26.23
N LEU A 844 18.98 -27.08 -25.31
CA LEU A 844 17.61 -27.03 -24.76
C LEU A 844 16.70 -26.05 -25.52
N ASP A 845 17.24 -25.14 -26.34
CA ASP A 845 16.48 -24.17 -27.14
C ASP A 845 16.04 -24.82 -28.48
N GLU A 846 14.83 -24.52 -28.94
CA GLU A 846 14.36 -24.99 -30.25
C GLU A 846 15.14 -24.39 -31.42
N ARG A 847 15.76 -23.23 -31.21
CA ARG A 847 16.58 -22.50 -32.18
C ARG A 847 18.01 -23.03 -32.31
N ASP A 848 18.39 -24.05 -31.54
CA ASP A 848 19.71 -24.67 -31.61
C ASP A 848 20.09 -25.04 -33.05
N GLY A 849 21.31 -24.69 -33.46
CA GLY A 849 21.82 -24.88 -34.81
C GLY A 849 21.91 -23.57 -35.60
N VAL A 850 21.68 -23.66 -36.91
CA VAL A 850 21.74 -22.50 -37.81
C VAL A 850 20.33 -22.07 -38.19
N THR A 851 20.09 -20.76 -38.19
CA THR A 851 18.85 -20.14 -38.65
C THR A 851 19.10 -19.31 -39.89
N VAL A 852 18.40 -19.59 -40.98
CA VAL A 852 18.39 -18.76 -42.18
C VAL A 852 17.23 -17.76 -42.09
N THR A 853 17.54 -16.48 -42.30
CA THR A 853 16.53 -15.42 -42.35
C THR A 853 16.04 -15.23 -43.77
N VAL A 854 14.72 -15.34 -43.95
CA VAL A 854 14.03 -15.31 -45.23
C VAL A 854 12.99 -14.19 -45.22
N PRO A 855 13.10 -13.19 -46.11
CA PRO A 855 12.02 -12.22 -46.28
C PRO A 855 10.74 -12.92 -46.78
N ILE A 856 9.58 -12.55 -46.22
CA ILE A 856 8.27 -13.10 -46.56
C ILE A 856 7.99 -13.11 -48.08
N VAL A 857 8.52 -12.11 -48.80
CA VAL A 857 8.37 -11.96 -50.25
C VAL A 857 9.01 -13.12 -51.02
N PHE A 858 10.15 -13.62 -50.55
CA PHE A 858 10.93 -14.66 -51.22
C PHE A 858 10.69 -16.06 -50.65
N ILE A 859 9.77 -16.21 -49.67
CA ILE A 859 9.52 -17.51 -49.06
C ILE A 859 9.15 -18.56 -50.11
N ASN A 860 8.41 -18.18 -51.15
CA ASN A 860 7.95 -19.07 -52.21
C ASN A 860 9.06 -19.47 -53.20
N ASP A 861 10.06 -18.61 -53.41
CA ASP A 861 11.15 -18.79 -54.37
C ASP A 861 12.33 -19.62 -53.85
N ILE A 862 12.36 -19.91 -52.54
CA ILE A 862 13.42 -20.73 -51.96
C ILE A 862 13.25 -22.19 -52.34
N ASN A 863 14.30 -22.75 -52.93
CA ASN A 863 14.44 -24.17 -53.21
C ASN A 863 14.69 -24.95 -51.91
N PRO A 864 13.74 -25.80 -51.45
CA PRO A 864 13.89 -26.58 -50.22
C PRO A 864 15.09 -27.53 -50.24
N THR A 865 15.49 -27.97 -51.43
CA THR A 865 16.64 -28.85 -51.65
C THR A 865 17.93 -28.20 -51.15
N VAL A 866 18.12 -26.90 -51.39
CA VAL A 866 19.35 -26.19 -50.96
C VAL A 866 19.39 -26.06 -49.43
N LEU A 867 18.23 -25.91 -48.78
CA LEU A 867 18.13 -25.85 -47.32
C LEU A 867 18.39 -27.21 -46.66
N GLU A 868 18.09 -28.32 -47.34
CA GLU A 868 18.37 -29.67 -46.86
C GLU A 868 19.88 -29.89 -46.63
N TRP A 869 20.72 -29.30 -47.46
CA TRP A 869 22.17 -29.42 -47.38
C TRP A 869 22.77 -28.65 -46.20
N GLY A 870 22.11 -27.58 -45.74
CA GLY A 870 22.56 -26.81 -44.59
C GLY A 870 23.82 -26.00 -44.88
N VAL A 871 24.73 -25.96 -43.90
CA VAL A 871 26.00 -25.26 -43.98
C VAL A 871 27.14 -26.28 -44.09
N TYR A 872 28.17 -25.98 -44.88
CA TYR A 872 29.28 -26.90 -45.14
C TYR A 872 29.93 -27.43 -43.85
N GLY A 873 30.07 -26.60 -42.83
CA GLY A 873 30.63 -26.97 -41.52
C GLY A 873 29.86 -28.06 -40.77
N PHE A 874 28.56 -28.24 -41.03
CA PHE A 874 27.73 -29.29 -40.41
C PHE A 874 27.45 -30.48 -41.34
N LEU A 875 27.90 -30.43 -42.59
CA LEU A 875 27.58 -31.44 -43.59
C LEU A 875 28.18 -32.82 -43.25
N TYR A 876 29.41 -32.86 -42.74
CA TYR A 876 30.05 -34.11 -42.32
C TYR A 876 29.24 -34.82 -41.23
N ASP A 877 28.89 -34.11 -40.15
CA ASP A 877 28.10 -34.65 -39.04
C ASP A 877 26.70 -35.08 -39.50
N LYS A 878 26.12 -34.35 -40.45
CA LYS A 878 24.85 -34.69 -41.09
C LYS A 878 24.92 -35.98 -41.89
N ILE A 879 25.98 -36.20 -42.67
CA ILE A 879 26.23 -37.46 -43.39
C ILE A 879 26.41 -38.61 -42.40
N VAL A 880 27.18 -38.42 -41.33
CA VAL A 880 27.35 -39.42 -40.26
C VAL A 880 26.00 -39.79 -39.63
N ALA A 881 25.16 -38.81 -39.31
CA ALA A 881 23.83 -39.03 -38.75
C ALA A 881 22.92 -39.82 -39.71
N LEU A 882 22.90 -39.46 -41.00
CA LEU A 882 22.13 -40.16 -42.04
C LEU A 882 22.60 -41.60 -42.26
N LEU A 883 23.91 -41.87 -42.19
CA LEU A 883 24.44 -43.24 -42.26
C LEU A 883 24.09 -44.07 -41.03
N ARG A 884 24.03 -43.45 -39.84
CA ARG A 884 23.58 -44.12 -38.60
C ARG A 884 22.09 -44.46 -38.64
N ALA A 885 21.28 -43.61 -39.28
CA ALA A 885 19.84 -43.77 -39.45
C ALA A 885 19.45 -44.85 -40.48
N LEU A 886 20.39 -45.35 -41.29
CA LEU A 886 20.12 -46.40 -42.27
C LEU A 886 19.55 -47.68 -41.61
N PRO A 887 18.59 -48.36 -42.28
CA PRO A 887 18.11 -49.67 -41.88
C PRO A 887 19.26 -50.67 -41.61
N LYS A 888 19.11 -51.53 -40.60
CA LYS A 888 20.19 -52.44 -40.11
C LYS A 888 20.80 -53.32 -41.20
N ASN A 889 20.02 -53.70 -42.20
CA ASN A 889 20.46 -54.49 -43.37
C ASN A 889 21.39 -53.71 -44.30
N ILE A 890 21.23 -52.40 -44.44
CA ILE A 890 22.08 -51.53 -45.27
C ILE A 890 23.27 -51.01 -44.45
N ARG A 891 23.01 -50.56 -43.21
CA ARG A 891 24.02 -49.95 -42.33
C ARG A 891 25.23 -50.84 -42.05
N LYS A 892 25.05 -52.16 -41.96
CA LYS A 892 26.14 -53.12 -41.76
C LYS A 892 27.24 -53.03 -42.83
N ASN A 893 26.87 -52.64 -44.05
CA ASN A 893 27.79 -52.54 -45.18
C ASN A 893 28.49 -51.17 -45.25
N CYS A 894 28.16 -50.25 -44.33
CA CYS A 894 28.74 -48.92 -44.20
C CYS A 894 29.44 -48.74 -42.84
N VAL A 895 29.99 -49.82 -42.26
CA VAL A 895 30.76 -49.80 -41.01
C VAL A 895 32.25 -50.01 -41.33
N PRO A 896 33.18 -49.16 -40.83
CA PRO A 896 32.98 -48.07 -39.87
C PRO A 896 32.34 -46.80 -40.47
N VAL A 897 31.26 -46.30 -39.85
CA VAL A 897 30.49 -45.13 -40.34
C VAL A 897 31.35 -43.90 -40.64
N PRO A 898 32.35 -43.51 -39.79
CA PRO A 898 33.18 -42.33 -40.07
C PRO A 898 33.99 -42.45 -41.36
N THR A 899 34.51 -43.65 -41.67
CA THR A 899 35.30 -43.89 -42.89
C THR A 899 34.47 -43.70 -44.15
N TYR A 900 33.24 -44.23 -44.15
CA TYR A 900 32.32 -44.07 -45.27
C TYR A 900 31.74 -42.66 -45.35
N ALA A 901 31.45 -42.02 -44.21
CA ALA A 901 31.02 -40.62 -44.16
C ALA A 901 32.09 -39.70 -44.75
N GLN A 902 33.36 -39.90 -44.41
CA GLN A 902 34.49 -39.15 -44.94
C GLN A 902 34.62 -39.32 -46.45
N ALA A 903 34.56 -40.57 -46.95
CA ALA A 903 34.62 -40.85 -48.38
C ALA A 903 33.46 -40.21 -49.17
N ILE A 904 32.25 -40.20 -48.60
CA ILE A 904 31.09 -39.54 -49.20
C ILE A 904 31.30 -38.01 -49.18
N PHE A 905 31.71 -37.46 -48.05
CA PHE A 905 31.95 -36.03 -47.87
C PHE A 905 33.03 -35.48 -48.82
N GLU A 906 34.13 -36.21 -49.02
CA GLU A 906 35.20 -35.83 -49.97
C GLU A 906 34.79 -35.94 -51.44
N SER A 907 33.81 -36.81 -51.74
CA SER A 907 33.33 -37.03 -53.11
C SER A 907 32.25 -36.05 -53.56
N ILE A 908 31.71 -35.25 -52.64
CA ILE A 908 30.65 -34.28 -52.86
C ILE A 908 31.25 -32.93 -53.28
N ASP A 909 30.73 -32.33 -54.35
CA ASP A 909 30.98 -30.93 -54.70
C ASP A 909 29.84 -30.08 -54.13
N PHE A 910 30.04 -29.49 -52.95
CA PHE A 910 28.99 -28.81 -52.19
C PHE A 910 28.24 -27.73 -52.98
N ASP A 911 28.92 -26.96 -53.83
CA ASP A 911 28.27 -25.88 -54.59
C ASP A 911 27.46 -26.39 -55.78
N LYS A 912 27.88 -27.50 -56.40
CA LYS A 912 27.16 -28.09 -57.54
C LYS A 912 26.07 -29.07 -57.13
N ASP A 913 26.33 -29.92 -56.14
CA ASP A 913 25.46 -31.03 -55.78
C ASP A 913 24.25 -30.59 -54.94
N ARG A 914 24.33 -29.43 -54.25
CA ARG A 914 23.26 -28.90 -53.38
C ARG A 914 21.93 -28.57 -54.06
N TYR A 915 21.89 -28.62 -55.38
CA TYR A 915 20.65 -28.48 -56.16
C TYR A 915 19.93 -29.81 -56.41
N SER A 916 20.51 -30.93 -55.93
CA SER A 916 19.88 -32.27 -55.89
C SER A 916 19.56 -32.68 -54.45
N PRO A 917 18.52 -33.50 -54.20
CA PRO A 917 18.18 -33.96 -52.84
C PRO A 917 19.37 -34.66 -52.16
N LEU A 918 19.72 -34.23 -50.94
CA LEU A 918 20.91 -34.70 -50.22
C LEU A 918 20.88 -36.22 -50.04
N LYS A 919 19.73 -36.74 -49.61
CA LYS A 919 19.49 -38.18 -49.44
C LYS A 919 19.72 -38.95 -50.73
N SER A 920 19.26 -38.43 -51.88
CA SER A 920 19.45 -39.06 -53.20
C SER A 920 20.94 -39.13 -53.58
N VAL A 921 21.70 -38.06 -53.33
CA VAL A 921 23.15 -38.05 -53.56
C VAL A 921 23.83 -39.10 -52.69
N ILE A 922 23.55 -39.12 -51.39
CA ILE A 922 24.10 -40.13 -50.46
C ILE A 922 23.69 -41.56 -50.89
N ALA A 923 22.45 -41.79 -51.32
CA ALA A 923 21.96 -43.09 -51.78
C ALA A 923 22.71 -43.61 -53.01
N LYS A 924 23.02 -42.72 -53.97
CA LYS A 924 23.83 -43.06 -55.15
C LYS A 924 25.24 -43.49 -54.76
N HIS A 925 25.85 -42.80 -53.79
CA HIS A 925 27.16 -43.18 -53.29
C HIS A 925 27.12 -44.51 -52.53
N ILE A 926 26.12 -44.74 -51.68
CA ILE A 926 25.92 -46.02 -50.99
C ILE A 926 25.64 -47.16 -51.99
N THR A 927 24.82 -46.93 -53.01
CA THR A 927 24.52 -47.94 -54.05
C THR A 927 25.78 -48.44 -54.75
N ARG A 928 26.73 -47.53 -55.04
CA ARG A 928 28.04 -47.89 -55.62
C ARG A 928 28.90 -48.72 -54.67
N ILE A 929 28.77 -48.50 -53.37
CA ILE A 929 29.54 -49.20 -52.32
C ILE A 929 28.95 -50.58 -52.03
N VAL A 930 27.63 -50.67 -51.92
CA VAL A 930 26.93 -51.86 -51.41
C VAL A 930 26.48 -52.80 -52.56
N GLY A 931 26.45 -52.31 -53.80
CA GLY A 931 26.22 -53.14 -54.99
C GLY A 931 24.76 -53.47 -55.30
N PHE A 932 23.80 -52.91 -54.54
CA PHE A 932 22.37 -52.96 -54.83
C PHE A 932 21.76 -51.56 -54.73
N VAL A 933 20.63 -51.34 -55.41
CA VAL A 933 19.97 -50.03 -55.49
C VAL A 933 19.45 -49.61 -54.12
N VAL A 934 20.01 -48.52 -53.60
CA VAL A 934 19.52 -47.80 -52.42
C VAL A 934 18.85 -46.53 -52.94
N ASP A 935 17.55 -46.40 -52.64
CA ASP A 935 16.72 -45.26 -53.03
C ASP A 935 16.47 -44.34 -51.83
N GLU A 936 16.04 -43.10 -52.07
CA GLU A 936 15.75 -42.10 -51.02
C GLU A 936 14.67 -42.54 -50.01
N THR A 937 13.82 -43.49 -50.38
CA THR A 937 12.79 -44.07 -49.50
C THR A 937 13.33 -44.77 -48.26
N VAL A 938 14.62 -45.16 -48.22
CA VAL A 938 15.20 -45.83 -47.03
C VAL A 938 15.29 -44.92 -45.80
N TRP A 939 15.14 -43.61 -45.99
CA TRP A 939 15.20 -42.64 -44.91
C TRP A 939 13.82 -42.22 -44.38
N GLN A 940 12.69 -42.54 -45.04
CA GLN A 940 11.47 -42.93 -44.31
C GLN A 940 11.02 -42.08 -43.11
N ASP A 941 11.48 -42.58 -41.96
CA ASP A 941 11.17 -42.23 -40.58
C ASP A 941 12.43 -41.72 -39.83
N GLU A 942 13.41 -41.13 -40.54
CA GLU A 942 14.62 -40.66 -39.89
C GLU A 942 14.38 -39.41 -39.04
N GLU A 943 15.05 -39.34 -37.88
CA GLU A 943 15.06 -38.15 -37.04
C GLU A 943 16.50 -37.68 -36.89
N LEU A 944 16.83 -36.56 -37.53
CA LEU A 944 18.12 -35.91 -37.38
C LEU A 944 18.18 -35.08 -36.10
N GLU A 945 19.36 -34.97 -35.51
CA GLU A 945 19.57 -34.07 -34.37
C GLU A 945 19.17 -32.63 -34.74
N LYS A 946 18.50 -31.96 -33.81
CA LYS A 946 17.84 -30.67 -34.04
C LYS A 946 18.75 -29.62 -34.70
N HIS A 947 20.03 -29.57 -34.33
CA HIS A 947 20.98 -28.57 -34.80
C HIS A 947 21.52 -28.82 -36.22
N LEU A 948 21.38 -30.05 -36.74
CA LEU A 948 21.80 -30.40 -38.10
C LEU A 948 20.76 -29.97 -39.15
N VAL A 949 19.56 -29.56 -38.72
CA VAL A 949 18.47 -29.08 -39.57
C VAL A 949 18.40 -27.55 -39.48
N LEU A 950 18.46 -26.86 -40.61
CA LEU A 950 18.33 -25.41 -40.68
C LEU A 950 16.97 -24.95 -40.14
N ASN A 951 16.97 -23.97 -39.24
CA ASN A 951 15.78 -23.22 -38.89
C ASN A 951 15.53 -22.17 -39.98
N VAL A 952 14.28 -21.99 -40.40
CA VAL A 952 13.87 -20.95 -41.33
C VAL A 952 13.08 -19.90 -40.56
N LYS A 953 13.63 -18.70 -40.46
CA LYS A 953 13.02 -17.54 -39.82
C LYS A 953 12.49 -16.60 -40.89
N VAL A 954 11.18 -16.45 -40.95
CA VAL A 954 10.52 -15.60 -41.93
C VAL A 954 10.25 -14.23 -41.34
N VAL A 955 10.68 -13.16 -42.02
CA VAL A 955 10.55 -11.77 -41.56
C VAL A 955 9.72 -10.91 -42.51
N ASP A 956 9.06 -9.88 -41.97
CA ASP A 956 8.35 -8.86 -42.73
C ASP A 956 9.25 -7.68 -43.17
N GLU A 957 8.63 -6.69 -43.81
CA GLU A 957 9.25 -5.44 -44.29
C GLU A 957 9.79 -4.53 -43.20
N GLN A 958 9.62 -4.81 -41.91
CA GLN A 958 10.19 -4.05 -40.80
C GLN A 958 11.21 -4.88 -40.00
N GLY A 959 11.56 -6.08 -40.48
CA GLY A 959 12.47 -7.01 -39.83
C GLY A 959 11.83 -7.77 -38.66
N LYS A 960 10.51 -7.71 -38.48
CA LYS A 960 9.81 -8.44 -37.43
C LYS A 960 9.59 -9.88 -37.87
N THR A 961 9.83 -10.82 -36.95
CA THR A 961 9.68 -12.25 -37.21
C THR A 961 8.20 -12.63 -37.28
N LEU A 962 7.78 -13.20 -38.41
CA LEU A 962 6.42 -13.66 -38.67
C LEU A 962 6.21 -15.13 -38.26
N ALA A 963 7.17 -15.99 -38.58
CA ALA A 963 7.20 -17.37 -38.10
C ALA A 963 8.62 -17.94 -38.16
N VAL A 964 8.89 -18.94 -37.32
CA VAL A 964 10.13 -19.73 -37.32
C VAL A 964 9.75 -21.21 -37.35
N GLY A 965 10.47 -22.00 -38.13
CA GLY A 965 10.25 -23.44 -38.21
C GLY A 965 11.30 -24.13 -39.07
N LYS A 966 11.41 -25.45 -38.94
CA LYS A 966 12.39 -26.27 -39.68
C LYS A 966 11.88 -26.76 -41.03
N ASP A 967 10.56 -26.78 -41.19
CA ASP A 967 9.90 -27.19 -42.42
C ASP A 967 9.36 -25.96 -43.17
N ILE A 968 10.01 -25.65 -44.29
CA ILE A 968 9.63 -24.53 -45.15
C ILE A 968 8.23 -24.72 -45.76
N TYR A 969 7.76 -25.95 -45.98
CA TYR A 969 6.42 -26.21 -46.51
C TYR A 969 5.34 -25.84 -45.49
N ILE A 970 5.55 -26.18 -44.22
CA ILE A 970 4.64 -25.79 -43.13
C ILE A 970 4.63 -24.26 -42.96
N LEU A 971 5.78 -23.61 -43.07
CA LEU A 971 5.88 -22.15 -42.99
C LEU A 971 5.18 -21.46 -44.16
N LYS A 972 5.36 -21.96 -45.39
CA LYS A 972 4.62 -21.50 -46.59
C LYS A 972 3.11 -21.59 -46.39
N GLN A 973 2.61 -22.68 -45.78
CA GLN A 973 1.19 -22.83 -45.48
C GLN A 973 0.69 -21.87 -44.40
N LYS A 974 1.43 -21.70 -43.30
CA LYS A 974 1.06 -20.80 -42.20
C LYS A 974 1.03 -19.34 -42.61
N LEU A 975 1.95 -18.92 -43.48
CA LEU A 975 2.14 -17.53 -43.87
C LEU A 975 1.44 -17.15 -45.19
N LYS A 976 0.66 -18.08 -45.75
CA LYS A 976 -0.04 -17.95 -47.04
C LYS A 976 -0.89 -16.68 -47.18
N ASN A 977 -1.49 -16.21 -46.09
CA ASN A 977 -2.37 -15.02 -46.07
C ASN A 977 -1.63 -13.69 -45.83
N LEU A 978 -0.34 -13.73 -45.48
CA LEU A 978 0.48 -12.55 -45.14
C LEU A 978 1.39 -12.08 -46.31
N VAL A 979 1.41 -12.82 -47.42
CA VAL A 979 2.13 -12.46 -48.65
C VAL A 979 1.36 -11.37 -49.40
N ALA A 980 1.25 -10.18 -48.81
CA ALA A 980 0.63 -9.01 -49.42
C ALA A 980 1.61 -7.82 -49.41
N LYS A 981 2.26 -7.65 -50.57
CA LYS A 981 3.00 -6.52 -51.17
C LYS A 981 3.88 -5.56 -50.30
N PRO A 982 5.19 -5.44 -50.66
CA PRO A 982 6.12 -4.39 -50.23
C PRO A 982 5.58 -2.96 -50.35
N SER A 983 5.78 -2.17 -49.30
CA SER A 983 5.48 -0.75 -49.23
C SER A 983 6.74 0.12 -49.42
N GLN A 984 7.02 0.51 -50.67
CA GLN A 984 7.78 1.71 -51.00
C GLN A 984 7.09 2.54 -52.09
N GLU A 985 7.30 3.86 -52.02
CA GLU A 985 6.68 4.96 -52.78
C GLU A 985 6.50 4.66 -54.27
N ILE A 986 5.27 4.31 -54.66
CA ILE A 986 4.81 4.31 -56.06
C ILE A 986 3.67 5.32 -56.13
N ASP A 987 3.74 6.20 -57.13
CA ASP A 987 2.81 7.30 -57.40
C ASP A 987 1.35 6.93 -57.11
N GLU A 988 0.74 7.56 -56.10
CA GLU A 988 -0.67 7.36 -55.75
C GLU A 988 -1.63 8.00 -56.77
N MET A 989 -1.08 8.59 -57.85
CA MET A 989 -1.86 9.14 -58.95
C MET A 989 -2.71 8.05 -59.61
N VAL A 990 -4.01 8.35 -59.69
CA VAL A 990 -4.99 7.50 -60.36
C VAL A 990 -5.22 8.06 -61.76
N TYR A 991 -4.96 7.25 -62.77
CA TYR A 991 -5.16 7.59 -64.17
C TYR A 991 -6.48 7.00 -64.67
N TYR A 992 -7.20 7.80 -65.46
CA TYR A 992 -8.50 7.43 -66.03
C TYR A 992 -8.45 7.29 -67.57
N ASP A 993 -7.32 7.65 -68.19
CA ASP A 993 -6.93 7.40 -69.57
C ASP A 993 -5.38 7.28 -69.62
N TRP A 994 -4.77 7.03 -70.78
CA TRP A 994 -3.32 6.93 -70.95
C TRP A 994 -2.61 8.30 -70.85
N ASP A 995 -2.55 8.84 -69.63
CA ASP A 995 -1.95 10.14 -69.29
C ASP A 995 -0.69 10.00 -68.42
N PHE A 996 -0.05 8.85 -68.49
CA PHE A 996 1.24 8.53 -67.87
C PHE A 996 2.32 8.26 -68.94
N ALA A 997 3.58 8.31 -68.53
CA ALA A 997 4.73 8.06 -69.40
C ALA A 997 4.79 6.59 -69.85
N ASP A 998 5.54 6.32 -70.92
CA ASP A 998 5.70 4.96 -71.47
C ASP A 998 6.29 3.99 -70.42
N ILE A 999 5.75 2.77 -70.38
CA ILE A 999 6.04 1.78 -69.34
C ILE A 999 7.17 0.85 -69.82
N ALA A 1000 8.36 1.00 -69.24
CA ALA A 1000 9.47 0.05 -69.48
C ALA A 1000 9.10 -1.36 -68.96
N MET A 1001 9.46 -2.43 -69.67
CA MET A 1001 9.07 -3.80 -69.29
C MET A 1001 9.66 -4.29 -67.95
N THR A 1002 10.84 -3.82 -67.55
CA THR A 1002 11.52 -4.25 -66.31
C THR A 1002 12.19 -3.10 -65.60
N SER A 1003 12.28 -3.17 -64.27
CA SER A 1003 13.06 -2.26 -63.42
C SER A 1003 13.82 -3.06 -62.33
N GLN A 1004 14.76 -2.42 -61.64
CA GLN A 1004 15.49 -3.01 -60.50
C GLN A 1004 15.14 -2.26 -59.22
N ILE A 1005 14.79 -2.99 -58.17
CA ILE A 1005 14.49 -2.44 -56.85
C ILE A 1005 15.53 -2.91 -55.82
N LYS A 1006 15.81 -2.08 -54.81
CA LYS A 1006 16.79 -2.38 -53.76
C LYS A 1006 16.15 -2.19 -52.39
N GLU A 1007 15.75 -3.29 -51.75
CA GLU A 1007 15.18 -3.30 -50.40
C GLU A 1007 16.07 -4.10 -49.46
N TYR A 1008 16.32 -3.58 -48.24
CA TYR A 1008 17.19 -4.22 -47.24
C TYR A 1008 18.59 -4.61 -47.73
N GLY A 1009 19.13 -3.87 -48.71
CA GLY A 1009 20.46 -4.12 -49.28
C GLY A 1009 20.51 -5.20 -50.37
N ILE A 1010 19.37 -5.83 -50.70
CA ILE A 1010 19.23 -6.86 -51.73
C ILE A 1010 18.69 -6.21 -53.01
N THR A 1011 19.35 -6.43 -54.16
CA THR A 1011 18.93 -5.88 -55.46
C THR A 1011 18.17 -6.93 -56.25
N VAL A 1012 16.93 -6.63 -56.68
CA VAL A 1012 16.04 -7.59 -57.36
C VAL A 1012 15.41 -6.98 -58.61
N LYS A 1013 15.29 -7.79 -59.67
CA LYS A 1013 14.65 -7.44 -60.94
C LYS A 1013 13.13 -7.64 -60.85
N VAL A 1014 12.36 -6.64 -61.25
CA VAL A 1014 10.89 -6.67 -61.29
C VAL A 1014 10.36 -6.27 -62.68
N TYR A 1015 9.10 -6.63 -62.96
CA TYR A 1015 8.41 -6.39 -64.24
C TYR A 1015 7.30 -5.36 -64.06
N ASN A 1016 7.35 -4.24 -64.79
CA ASN A 1016 6.38 -3.16 -64.61
C ASN A 1016 5.06 -3.44 -65.34
N CYS A 1017 3.95 -3.04 -64.75
CA CYS A 1017 2.60 -3.20 -65.30
C CYS A 1017 1.66 -2.08 -64.80
N LEU A 1018 0.46 -2.00 -65.38
CA LEU A 1018 -0.64 -1.26 -64.77
C LEU A 1018 -1.36 -2.14 -63.75
N GLU A 1019 -1.86 -1.50 -62.69
CA GLU A 1019 -2.70 -2.14 -61.68
C GLU A 1019 -3.96 -1.31 -61.45
N GLU A 1020 -5.12 -1.98 -61.29
CA GLU A 1020 -6.37 -1.31 -60.96
C GLU A 1020 -6.26 -0.70 -59.56
N TYR A 1021 -6.63 0.57 -59.43
CA TYR A 1021 -6.51 1.28 -58.16
C TYR A 1021 -7.58 2.36 -58.03
N LYS A 1022 -8.37 2.25 -56.95
CA LYS A 1022 -9.62 3.03 -56.74
C LYS A 1022 -10.51 2.93 -57.99
N ASP A 1023 -10.92 4.05 -58.57
CA ASP A 1023 -11.81 4.08 -59.73
C ASP A 1023 -11.07 4.04 -61.08
N GLY A 1024 -9.73 4.12 -61.10
CA GLY A 1024 -8.89 4.14 -62.30
C GLY A 1024 -7.76 3.10 -62.26
N VAL A 1025 -6.63 3.40 -62.89
CA VAL A 1025 -5.42 2.58 -62.90
C VAL A 1025 -4.23 3.35 -62.36
N LYS A 1026 -3.22 2.63 -61.87
CA LYS A 1026 -1.93 3.21 -61.49
C LYS A 1026 -0.77 2.38 -62.04
N LEU A 1027 0.42 2.96 -62.02
CA LEU A 1027 1.67 2.23 -62.30
C LEU A 1027 2.00 1.28 -61.15
N SER A 1028 2.50 0.09 -61.47
CA SER A 1028 2.83 -0.98 -60.51
C SER A 1028 3.91 -1.89 -61.10
N TYR A 1029 4.37 -2.86 -60.32
CA TYR A 1029 5.27 -3.92 -60.78
C TYR A 1029 4.95 -5.26 -60.12
N LYS A 1030 5.44 -6.36 -60.72
CA LYS A 1030 5.31 -7.74 -60.24
C LYS A 1030 6.65 -8.47 -60.32
N ALA A 1031 6.81 -9.53 -59.52
CA ALA A 1031 8.04 -10.30 -59.45
C ALA A 1031 8.28 -11.13 -60.72
N THR A 1032 7.20 -11.54 -61.41
CA THR A 1032 7.28 -12.37 -62.62
C THR A 1032 6.63 -11.69 -63.84
N LEU A 1033 7.12 -12.04 -65.03
CA LEU A 1033 6.60 -11.52 -66.30
C LEU A 1033 5.13 -11.94 -66.53
N ASP A 1034 4.76 -13.17 -66.14
CA ASP A 1034 3.41 -13.70 -66.33
C ASP A 1034 2.39 -12.95 -65.46
N GLU A 1035 2.74 -12.63 -64.20
CA GLU A 1035 1.89 -11.83 -63.32
C GLU A 1035 1.75 -10.38 -63.80
N ALA A 1036 2.84 -9.79 -64.31
CA ALA A 1036 2.82 -8.44 -64.88
C ALA A 1036 1.91 -8.36 -66.10
N LYS A 1037 1.95 -9.35 -67.01
CA LYS A 1037 1.07 -9.41 -68.18
C LYS A 1037 -0.41 -9.52 -67.81
N LEU A 1038 -0.74 -10.39 -66.85
CA LEU A 1038 -2.11 -10.58 -66.40
C LEU A 1038 -2.66 -9.34 -65.68
N CYS A 1039 -1.81 -8.66 -64.89
CA CYS A 1039 -2.14 -7.39 -64.26
C CYS A 1039 -2.37 -6.29 -65.31
N MET A 1040 -1.49 -6.19 -66.30
CA MET A 1040 -1.60 -5.23 -67.40
C MET A 1040 -2.89 -5.40 -68.19
N GLN A 1041 -3.28 -6.63 -68.53
CA GLN A 1041 -4.51 -6.93 -69.26
C GLN A 1041 -5.77 -6.48 -68.51
N LYS A 1042 -5.86 -6.79 -67.21
CA LYS A 1042 -6.99 -6.38 -66.35
C LYS A 1042 -7.10 -4.85 -66.30
N SER A 1043 -6.00 -4.16 -66.03
CA SER A 1043 -5.99 -2.70 -65.93
C SER A 1043 -6.26 -2.01 -67.27
N LEU A 1044 -5.80 -2.56 -68.39
CA LEU A 1044 -6.15 -2.06 -69.73
C LEU A 1044 -7.65 -2.15 -70.00
N LYS A 1045 -8.29 -3.27 -69.62
CA LYS A 1045 -9.73 -3.43 -69.74
C LYS A 1045 -10.48 -2.34 -68.96
N ARG A 1046 -10.04 -2.02 -67.74
CA ARG A 1046 -10.57 -0.91 -66.94
C ARG A 1046 -10.37 0.44 -67.64
N LEU A 1047 -9.19 0.71 -68.18
CA LEU A 1047 -8.88 1.96 -68.89
C LEU A 1047 -9.75 2.15 -70.14
N ILE A 1048 -9.94 1.09 -70.93
CA ILE A 1048 -10.83 1.07 -72.10
C ILE A 1048 -12.27 1.35 -71.70
N LYS A 1049 -12.75 0.74 -70.60
CA LYS A 1049 -14.10 0.96 -70.07
C LYS A 1049 -14.33 2.41 -69.64
N LEU A 1050 -13.36 3.02 -68.96
CA LEU A 1050 -13.40 4.43 -68.58
C LEU A 1050 -13.42 5.35 -69.81
N ARG A 1051 -12.61 5.04 -70.82
CA ARG A 1051 -12.59 5.78 -72.09
C ARG A 1051 -13.91 5.68 -72.86
N LEU A 1052 -14.49 4.49 -72.93
CA LEU A 1052 -15.82 4.23 -73.51
C LEU A 1052 -16.93 5.00 -72.78
N GLN A 1053 -16.94 4.98 -71.44
CA GLN A 1053 -17.90 5.73 -70.63
C GLN A 1053 -17.80 7.24 -70.91
N ASN A 1054 -16.57 7.77 -71.01
CA ASN A 1054 -16.33 9.17 -71.28
C ASN A 1054 -16.73 9.57 -72.72
N GLN A 1055 -16.47 8.75 -73.73
CA GLN A 1055 -16.92 8.98 -75.12
C GLN A 1055 -18.45 8.94 -75.27
N LEU A 1056 -19.13 8.00 -74.59
CA LEU A 1056 -20.60 7.89 -74.62
C LEU A 1056 -21.27 9.08 -73.93
N SER A 1057 -20.69 9.61 -72.83
CA SER A 1057 -21.20 10.82 -72.17
C SER A 1057 -21.09 12.10 -73.03
N LYS A 1058 -20.17 12.15 -74.00
CA LYS A 1058 -19.95 13.30 -74.89
C LYS A 1058 -20.83 13.31 -76.15
N ASN A 1059 -21.44 12.18 -76.53
CA ASN A 1059 -22.24 12.03 -77.75
C ASN A 1059 -23.78 12.12 -77.53
N ILE A 1060 -24.24 12.69 -76.42
CA ILE A 1060 -25.68 12.82 -76.14
C ILE A 1060 -26.18 14.23 -76.52
N LYS A 1061 -26.76 14.35 -77.72
CA LYS A 1061 -27.71 15.43 -78.04
C LYS A 1061 -29.14 14.90 -77.87
N SER A 1062 -29.89 15.54 -76.96
CA SER A 1062 -31.35 15.68 -76.90
C SER A 1062 -32.27 14.48 -77.23
N ASN A 1063 -33.13 14.16 -76.25
CA ASN A 1063 -34.45 13.50 -76.37
C ASN A 1063 -34.54 11.98 -76.57
N ASP A 1064 -33.82 11.20 -75.76
CA ASP A 1064 -34.26 9.81 -75.48
C ASP A 1064 -33.85 9.29 -74.09
N LEU A 1065 -34.06 10.14 -73.07
CA LEU A 1065 -33.65 9.85 -71.68
C LEU A 1065 -34.48 8.76 -70.98
N THR A 1066 -35.62 8.33 -71.53
CA THR A 1066 -36.44 7.22 -71.00
C THR A 1066 -36.23 5.88 -71.73
N SER A 1067 -35.78 5.90 -73.00
CA SER A 1067 -35.44 4.67 -73.74
C SER A 1067 -33.96 4.28 -73.55
N LEU A 1068 -33.06 5.24 -73.26
CA LEU A 1068 -31.67 4.96 -72.88
C LEU A 1068 -31.47 4.58 -71.41
N SER A 1069 -32.34 5.07 -70.51
CA SER A 1069 -32.33 4.68 -69.09
C SER A 1069 -32.91 3.28 -68.84
N MET A 1070 -33.62 2.69 -69.81
CA MET A 1070 -33.91 1.25 -69.81
C MET A 1070 -32.85 0.41 -70.53
N SER A 1071 -32.14 0.96 -71.53
CA SER A 1071 -31.10 0.21 -72.24
C SER A 1071 -29.73 0.21 -71.53
N LEU A 1072 -29.43 1.11 -70.58
CA LEU A 1072 -28.15 1.10 -69.84
C LEU A 1072 -28.22 1.43 -68.33
N LYS A 1073 -29.24 0.93 -67.59
CA LYS A 1073 -29.12 0.72 -66.13
C LYS A 1073 -28.00 -0.30 -65.85
N LEU A 1074 -26.76 0.18 -65.73
CA LEU A 1074 -25.59 -0.54 -65.25
C LEU A 1074 -25.64 -0.60 -63.73
N SER A 1075 -26.54 -1.45 -63.24
CA SER A 1075 -26.47 -2.03 -61.91
C SER A 1075 -26.43 -3.55 -62.08
N ASP A 1076 -25.28 -4.12 -61.74
CA ASP A 1076 -24.86 -5.52 -61.57
C ASP A 1076 -25.09 -6.57 -62.67
N SER A 1077 -25.87 -6.32 -63.74
CA SER A 1077 -26.09 -7.35 -64.79
C SER A 1077 -25.73 -6.94 -66.22
N LYS A 1078 -25.50 -5.65 -66.51
CA LYS A 1078 -25.12 -5.17 -67.85
C LYS A 1078 -23.62 -4.92 -68.03
N ASP A 1079 -22.85 -4.81 -66.95
CA ASP A 1079 -21.40 -4.61 -66.99
C ASP A 1079 -20.70 -5.80 -67.64
N ASN A 1080 -21.14 -7.02 -67.36
CA ASN A 1080 -20.49 -8.24 -67.83
C ASN A 1080 -20.64 -8.45 -69.35
N VAL A 1081 -21.71 -7.92 -69.96
CA VAL A 1081 -21.91 -7.95 -71.43
C VAL A 1081 -20.90 -7.06 -72.13
N VAL A 1082 -20.72 -5.84 -71.61
CA VAL A 1082 -19.75 -4.88 -72.11
C VAL A 1082 -18.34 -5.40 -71.87
N ASP A 1083 -18.06 -5.93 -70.68
CA ASP A 1083 -16.76 -6.49 -70.33
C ASP A 1083 -16.40 -7.68 -71.21
N LYS A 1084 -17.37 -8.54 -71.55
CA LYS A 1084 -17.15 -9.66 -72.46
C LYS A 1084 -17.00 -9.23 -73.92
N ALA A 1085 -17.75 -8.21 -74.34
CA ALA A 1085 -17.57 -7.59 -75.65
C ALA A 1085 -16.19 -6.91 -75.76
N ILE A 1086 -15.67 -6.31 -74.69
CA ILE A 1086 -14.31 -5.78 -74.63
C ILE A 1086 -13.29 -6.93 -74.75
N ASP A 1087 -13.47 -8.03 -74.00
CA ASP A 1087 -12.56 -9.18 -74.07
C ASP A 1087 -12.42 -9.72 -75.51
N LEU A 1088 -13.55 -9.87 -76.21
CA LEU A 1088 -13.58 -10.39 -77.59
C LEU A 1088 -13.10 -9.40 -78.64
N SER A 1089 -13.21 -8.11 -78.37
CA SER A 1089 -12.87 -7.08 -79.35
C SER A 1089 -11.44 -6.58 -79.22
N PHE A 1090 -10.86 -6.60 -78.02
CA PHE A 1090 -9.55 -6.00 -77.76
C PHE A 1090 -8.45 -7.03 -77.45
N PHE A 1091 -8.77 -8.18 -76.87
CA PHE A 1091 -7.73 -9.05 -76.27
C PHE A 1091 -7.52 -10.41 -76.96
N ASP A 1092 -8.02 -10.59 -78.19
CA ASP A 1092 -7.87 -11.84 -78.95
C ASP A 1092 -6.54 -11.85 -79.75
N ASN A 1093 -5.52 -12.56 -79.25
CA ASN A 1093 -4.20 -12.79 -79.89
C ASN A 1093 -3.39 -11.55 -80.34
N ILE A 1094 -3.33 -10.49 -79.53
CA ILE A 1094 -2.55 -9.26 -79.81
C ILE A 1094 -1.61 -8.93 -78.64
N GLU A 1095 -0.42 -8.38 -78.92
CA GLU A 1095 0.53 -7.90 -77.90
C GLU A 1095 -0.04 -6.69 -77.13
N LEU A 1096 0.13 -6.67 -75.81
CA LEU A 1096 -0.39 -5.60 -74.94
C LEU A 1096 0.42 -4.30 -75.12
N PRO A 1097 -0.24 -3.13 -75.19
CA PRO A 1097 0.45 -1.86 -75.37
C PRO A 1097 1.25 -1.45 -74.12
N HIS A 1098 2.49 -0.99 -74.33
CA HIS A 1098 3.37 -0.42 -73.30
C HIS A 1098 3.68 1.07 -73.53
N THR A 1099 3.30 1.61 -74.69
CA THR A 1099 3.46 3.02 -75.04
C THR A 1099 2.11 3.66 -75.36
N LYS A 1100 2.02 4.99 -75.24
CA LYS A 1100 0.79 5.73 -75.58
C LYS A 1100 0.37 5.52 -77.04
N ALA A 1101 1.33 5.49 -77.96
CA ALA A 1101 1.07 5.29 -79.39
C ALA A 1101 0.51 3.89 -79.69
N ASP A 1102 1.00 2.87 -78.99
CA ASP A 1102 0.50 1.50 -79.15
C ASP A 1102 -0.90 1.35 -78.54
N PHE A 1103 -1.17 2.02 -77.42
CA PHE A 1103 -2.50 2.02 -76.81
C PHE A 1103 -3.55 2.68 -77.72
N GLU A 1104 -3.24 3.78 -78.40
CA GLU A 1104 -4.16 4.42 -79.33
C GLU A 1104 -4.50 3.52 -80.53
N LYS A 1105 -3.50 2.81 -81.08
CA LYS A 1105 -3.72 1.81 -82.15
C LYS A 1105 -4.56 0.63 -81.65
N PHE A 1106 -4.23 0.11 -80.48
CA PHE A 1106 -4.94 -0.98 -79.82
C PHE A 1106 -6.41 -0.61 -79.58
N TYR A 1107 -6.66 0.61 -79.10
CA TYR A 1107 -8.01 1.11 -78.85
C TYR A 1107 -8.83 1.25 -80.15
N ALA A 1108 -8.24 1.86 -81.20
CA ALA A 1108 -8.92 2.05 -82.48
C ALA A 1108 -9.31 0.73 -83.17
N LEU A 1109 -8.43 -0.27 -83.13
CA LEU A 1109 -8.68 -1.60 -83.71
C LEU A 1109 -9.80 -2.34 -82.97
N GLY A 1110 -9.78 -2.34 -81.64
CA GLY A 1110 -10.82 -3.01 -80.86
C GLY A 1110 -12.20 -2.36 -81.00
N MET A 1111 -12.25 -1.04 -81.17
CA MET A 1111 -13.51 -0.32 -81.39
C MET A 1111 -14.22 -0.69 -82.70
N GLN A 1112 -13.50 -1.09 -83.75
CA GLN A 1112 -14.12 -1.55 -85.01
C GLN A 1112 -14.98 -2.80 -84.80
N ASN A 1113 -14.55 -3.70 -83.90
CA ASN A 1113 -15.22 -4.97 -83.64
C ASN A 1113 -16.20 -4.93 -82.46
N PHE A 1114 -16.10 -3.89 -81.61
CA PHE A 1114 -16.87 -3.77 -80.37
C PHE A 1114 -18.40 -3.80 -80.56
N ALA A 1115 -18.94 -3.03 -81.51
CA ALA A 1115 -20.39 -2.98 -81.74
C ALA A 1115 -20.96 -4.34 -82.18
N LEU A 1116 -20.26 -5.03 -83.10
CA LEU A 1116 -20.67 -6.33 -83.61
C LEU A 1116 -20.62 -7.42 -82.52
N ASN A 1117 -19.53 -7.46 -81.74
CA ASN A 1117 -19.36 -8.45 -80.68
C ASN A 1117 -20.34 -8.23 -79.52
N LYS A 1118 -20.67 -6.97 -79.21
CA LYS A 1118 -21.72 -6.65 -78.22
C LYS A 1118 -23.08 -7.26 -78.60
N THR A 1119 -23.53 -7.06 -79.84
CA THR A 1119 -24.81 -7.63 -80.31
C THR A 1119 -24.81 -9.17 -80.29
N LYS A 1120 -23.67 -9.80 -80.60
CA LYS A 1120 -23.52 -11.27 -80.50
C LYS A 1120 -23.66 -11.77 -79.07
N VAL A 1121 -23.04 -11.11 -78.10
CA VAL A 1121 -23.13 -11.49 -76.68
C VAL A 1121 -24.55 -11.30 -76.15
N GLU A 1122 -25.23 -10.20 -76.50
CA GLU A 1122 -26.63 -9.95 -76.10
C GLU A 1122 -27.59 -11.04 -76.61
N ALA A 1123 -27.45 -11.47 -77.88
CA ALA A 1123 -28.28 -12.53 -78.45
C ALA A 1123 -28.07 -13.88 -77.72
N LEU A 1124 -26.81 -14.20 -77.38
CA LEU A 1124 -26.48 -15.44 -76.68
C LEU A 1124 -27.07 -15.49 -75.26
N LEU A 1125 -27.00 -14.38 -74.52
CA LEU A 1125 -27.53 -14.32 -73.17
C LEU A 1125 -29.07 -14.42 -73.14
N LEU A 1126 -29.74 -13.92 -74.17
CA LEU A 1126 -31.20 -14.07 -74.31
C LEU A 1126 -31.58 -15.56 -74.43
N GLU A 1127 -30.82 -16.35 -75.20
CA GLU A 1127 -31.02 -17.79 -75.38
C GLU A 1127 -30.79 -18.58 -74.07
N ILE A 1128 -29.72 -18.23 -73.33
CA ILE A 1128 -29.40 -18.83 -72.03
C ILE A 1128 -30.50 -18.51 -71.01
N THR A 1129 -30.96 -17.26 -70.93
CA THR A 1129 -31.99 -16.82 -69.98
C THR A 1129 -33.32 -17.53 -70.21
N LYS A 1130 -33.70 -17.77 -71.47
CA LYS A 1130 -34.90 -18.54 -71.82
C LYS A 1130 -34.81 -19.98 -71.31
N SER A 1131 -33.67 -20.63 -71.53
CA SER A 1131 -33.43 -22.02 -71.09
C SER A 1131 -33.36 -22.12 -69.56
N LYS A 1132 -32.76 -21.11 -68.90
CA LYS A 1132 -32.68 -21.01 -67.44
C LYS A 1132 -34.06 -20.97 -66.80
N SER A 1133 -34.95 -20.08 -67.27
CA SER A 1133 -36.30 -19.95 -66.73
C SER A 1133 -37.15 -21.22 -66.88
N GLN A 1134 -36.94 -21.99 -67.96
CA GLN A 1134 -37.62 -23.27 -68.17
C GLN A 1134 -37.22 -24.32 -67.11
N LEU A 1135 -35.93 -24.48 -66.84
CA LEU A 1135 -35.44 -25.43 -65.84
C LEU A 1135 -35.79 -24.99 -64.40
N GLU A 1136 -35.73 -23.69 -64.08
CA GLU A 1136 -36.13 -23.17 -62.76
C GLU A 1136 -37.58 -23.52 -62.42
N LYS A 1137 -38.50 -23.42 -63.39
CA LYS A 1137 -39.91 -23.82 -63.21
C LYS A 1137 -40.04 -25.31 -62.87
N LYS A 1138 -39.23 -26.18 -63.51
CA LYS A 1138 -39.21 -27.62 -63.24
C LYS A 1138 -38.55 -27.98 -61.89
N LEU A 1139 -37.66 -27.13 -61.38
CA LEU A 1139 -37.02 -27.31 -60.07
C LEU A 1139 -37.88 -26.77 -58.91
N ASN A 1140 -38.77 -25.81 -59.15
CA ASN A 1140 -39.65 -25.19 -58.15
C ASN A 1140 -41.00 -25.92 -57.98
N VAL A 1141 -40.96 -27.20 -57.60
CA VAL A 1141 -42.16 -28.02 -57.34
C VAL A 1141 -42.41 -28.15 -55.83
N LYS A 1142 -43.67 -27.94 -55.38
CA LYS A 1142 -44.05 -27.88 -53.95
C LYS A 1142 -44.01 -29.22 -53.19
N LYS A 1143 -44.01 -30.36 -53.87
CA LYS A 1143 -43.97 -31.71 -53.26
C LYS A 1143 -43.01 -32.61 -54.04
N ILE A 1144 -41.90 -33.00 -53.41
CA ILE A 1144 -40.91 -33.94 -53.96
C ILE A 1144 -40.94 -35.21 -53.09
N PRO A 1145 -41.09 -36.42 -53.67
CA PRO A 1145 -41.05 -37.67 -52.90
C PRO A 1145 -39.69 -37.87 -52.21
N LEU A 1146 -39.67 -38.39 -50.98
CA LEU A 1146 -38.47 -38.57 -50.14
C LEU A 1146 -37.28 -39.20 -50.87
N LYS A 1147 -37.52 -40.23 -51.70
CA LYS A 1147 -36.46 -40.92 -52.47
C LYS A 1147 -35.80 -40.10 -53.58
N PHE A 1148 -36.41 -38.97 -53.98
CA PHE A 1148 -35.90 -38.08 -55.03
C PHE A 1148 -35.41 -36.73 -54.49
N ILE A 1149 -35.51 -36.49 -53.17
CA ILE A 1149 -35.08 -35.22 -52.57
C ILE A 1149 -33.60 -34.97 -52.85
N GLU A 1150 -32.76 -36.00 -52.70
CA GLU A 1150 -31.32 -35.91 -52.95
C GLU A 1150 -31.03 -35.52 -54.41
N LEU A 1151 -31.60 -36.23 -55.39
CA LEU A 1151 -31.49 -35.88 -56.82
C LEU A 1151 -31.91 -34.43 -57.13
N PHE A 1152 -33.05 -33.97 -56.59
CA PHE A 1152 -33.49 -32.59 -56.80
C PHE A 1152 -32.59 -31.57 -56.11
N THR A 1153 -32.01 -31.92 -54.98
CA THR A 1153 -31.04 -31.09 -54.25
C THR A 1153 -29.74 -31.01 -55.04
N ASP A 1154 -29.24 -32.12 -55.54
CA ASP A 1154 -28.03 -32.18 -56.37
C ASP A 1154 -28.20 -31.37 -57.65
N VAL A 1155 -29.29 -31.58 -58.40
CA VAL A 1155 -29.54 -30.79 -59.62
C VAL A 1155 -29.75 -29.30 -59.31
N ARG A 1156 -30.34 -28.93 -58.17
CA ARG A 1156 -30.39 -27.52 -57.75
C ARG A 1156 -29.00 -26.97 -57.45
N ASN A 1157 -28.13 -27.75 -56.82
CA ASN A 1157 -26.76 -27.34 -56.56
C ASN A 1157 -25.99 -27.16 -57.87
N GLU A 1158 -26.05 -28.12 -58.79
CA GLU A 1158 -25.46 -28.04 -60.13
C GLU A 1158 -25.98 -26.84 -60.93
N PHE A 1159 -27.29 -26.61 -60.90
CA PHE A 1159 -27.93 -25.46 -61.53
C PHE A 1159 -27.45 -24.13 -60.92
N THR A 1160 -27.36 -24.06 -59.60
CA THR A 1160 -26.88 -22.86 -58.90
C THR A 1160 -25.40 -22.62 -59.21
N GLU A 1161 -24.60 -23.69 -59.31
CA GLU A 1161 -23.17 -23.67 -59.62
C GLU A 1161 -22.87 -23.08 -61.00
N LEU A 1162 -23.65 -23.44 -62.02
CA LEU A 1162 -23.52 -22.89 -63.37
C LEU A 1162 -23.64 -21.36 -63.44
N PHE A 1163 -24.40 -20.77 -62.52
CA PHE A 1163 -24.67 -19.33 -62.45
C PHE A 1163 -24.06 -18.65 -61.22
N THR A 1164 -23.13 -19.30 -60.52
CA THR A 1164 -22.44 -18.66 -59.39
C THR A 1164 -21.33 -17.76 -59.91
N GLY A 1165 -21.20 -16.56 -59.33
CA GLY A 1165 -20.26 -15.55 -59.81
C GLY A 1165 -20.65 -14.98 -61.19
N ASP A 1166 -19.70 -14.36 -61.88
CA ASP A 1166 -19.91 -13.82 -63.23
C ASP A 1166 -19.77 -14.91 -64.31
N TYR A 1167 -20.83 -15.69 -64.53
CA TYR A 1167 -20.84 -16.76 -65.55
C TYR A 1167 -20.63 -16.24 -66.98
N ILE A 1168 -20.79 -14.95 -67.24
CA ILE A 1168 -20.61 -14.34 -68.56
C ILE A 1168 -19.11 -14.21 -68.90
N SER A 1169 -18.25 -14.17 -67.88
CA SER A 1169 -16.80 -14.13 -68.03
C SER A 1169 -16.21 -15.40 -68.67
N GLN A 1170 -16.95 -16.52 -68.68
CA GLN A 1170 -16.51 -17.80 -69.26
C GLN A 1170 -16.09 -17.68 -70.73
N PRO A 1171 -15.09 -18.45 -71.21
CA PRO A 1171 -14.70 -18.43 -72.62
C PRO A 1171 -15.92 -18.65 -73.54
N VAL A 1172 -15.97 -17.93 -74.67
CA VAL A 1172 -17.19 -17.87 -75.51
C VAL A 1172 -17.64 -19.24 -75.99
N GLU A 1173 -16.68 -20.12 -76.29
CA GLU A 1173 -16.94 -21.50 -76.71
C GLU A 1173 -17.77 -22.28 -75.67
N PHE A 1174 -17.49 -22.09 -74.37
CA PHE A 1174 -18.26 -22.71 -73.29
C PHE A 1174 -19.55 -21.94 -73.01
N LEU A 1175 -19.55 -20.61 -73.10
CA LEU A 1175 -20.76 -19.81 -72.90
C LEU A 1175 -21.85 -20.17 -73.93
N GLN A 1176 -21.47 -20.45 -75.19
CA GLN A 1176 -22.37 -20.93 -76.24
C GLN A 1176 -23.04 -22.29 -75.92
N ARG A 1177 -22.46 -23.05 -74.99
CA ARG A 1177 -22.90 -24.40 -74.61
C ARG A 1177 -23.82 -24.44 -73.41
N TYR A 1178 -24.02 -23.31 -72.72
CA TYR A 1178 -24.88 -23.23 -71.53
C TYR A 1178 -26.29 -23.77 -71.76
N LYS A 1179 -26.86 -23.56 -72.95
CA LYS A 1179 -28.17 -24.14 -73.30
C LYS A 1179 -28.19 -25.66 -73.21
N TYR A 1180 -27.10 -26.32 -73.59
CA TYR A 1180 -26.95 -27.78 -73.53
C TYR A 1180 -26.68 -28.27 -72.11
N TYR A 1181 -25.94 -27.51 -71.30
CA TYR A 1181 -25.76 -27.84 -69.88
C TYR A 1181 -27.09 -27.85 -69.13
N LEU A 1182 -27.92 -26.82 -69.38
CA LEU A 1182 -29.26 -26.74 -68.78
C LEU A 1182 -30.17 -27.86 -69.29
N GLN A 1183 -30.15 -28.15 -70.58
CA GLN A 1183 -30.90 -29.29 -71.14
C GLN A 1183 -30.42 -30.64 -70.59
N ALA A 1184 -29.14 -30.81 -70.31
CA ALA A 1184 -28.61 -32.04 -69.71
C ALA A 1184 -29.13 -32.23 -68.28
N LEU A 1185 -29.15 -31.17 -67.48
CA LEU A 1185 -29.73 -31.17 -66.13
C LEU A 1185 -31.25 -31.40 -66.15
N GLU A 1186 -31.95 -30.83 -67.13
CA GLU A 1186 -33.37 -31.08 -67.35
C GLU A 1186 -33.64 -32.56 -67.66
N ASN A 1187 -32.88 -33.14 -68.58
CA ASN A 1187 -32.97 -34.56 -68.92
C ASN A 1187 -32.56 -35.48 -67.76
N ARG A 1188 -31.63 -35.04 -66.92
CA ARG A 1188 -31.22 -35.77 -65.71
C ARG A 1188 -32.39 -35.91 -64.75
N LEU A 1189 -33.17 -34.86 -64.50
CA LEU A 1189 -34.38 -34.93 -63.65
C LEU A 1189 -35.44 -35.90 -64.17
N GLU A 1190 -35.53 -36.06 -65.49
CA GLU A 1190 -36.49 -36.96 -66.12
C GLU A 1190 -35.99 -38.41 -66.13
N LYS A 1191 -34.74 -38.64 -66.56
CA LYS A 1191 -34.16 -39.99 -66.74
C LYS A 1191 -33.67 -40.63 -65.44
N ALA A 1192 -33.15 -39.86 -64.48
CA ALA A 1192 -32.65 -40.41 -63.22
C ALA A 1192 -33.77 -41.04 -62.36
N LYS A 1193 -35.05 -40.70 -62.62
CA LYS A 1193 -36.20 -41.38 -62.00
C LYS A 1193 -36.28 -42.88 -62.33
N LEU A 1194 -35.72 -43.29 -63.47
CA LEU A 1194 -35.71 -44.67 -63.94
C LEU A 1194 -34.56 -45.50 -63.35
N ASN A 1195 -33.43 -44.88 -63.03
CA ASN A 1195 -32.28 -45.56 -62.41
C ASN A 1195 -31.48 -44.61 -61.50
N LEU A 1196 -31.97 -44.48 -60.27
CA LEU A 1196 -31.41 -43.61 -59.23
C LEU A 1196 -30.00 -44.02 -58.80
N GLN A 1197 -29.69 -45.33 -58.77
CA GLN A 1197 -28.38 -45.79 -58.32
C GLN A 1197 -27.28 -45.40 -59.32
N ARG A 1198 -27.57 -45.47 -60.62
CA ARG A 1198 -26.62 -45.07 -61.66
C ARG A 1198 -26.37 -43.56 -61.63
N ASP A 1199 -27.41 -42.76 -61.45
CA ASP A 1199 -27.26 -41.30 -61.30
C ASP A 1199 -26.44 -40.93 -60.06
N ARG A 1200 -26.69 -41.58 -58.92
CA ARG A 1200 -25.88 -41.40 -57.71
C ARG A 1200 -24.40 -41.71 -57.95
N GLY A 1201 -24.09 -42.77 -58.71
CA GLY A 1201 -22.71 -43.08 -59.10
C GLY A 1201 -22.05 -41.96 -59.88
N TYR A 1202 -22.76 -41.40 -60.88
CA TYR A 1202 -22.28 -40.25 -61.64
C TYR A 1202 -22.13 -38.98 -60.78
N GLN A 1203 -23.03 -38.75 -59.83
CA GLN A 1203 -22.90 -37.63 -58.89
C GLN A 1203 -21.67 -37.78 -58.00
N ILE A 1204 -21.38 -38.98 -57.49
CA ILE A 1204 -20.17 -39.26 -56.70
C ILE A 1204 -18.91 -38.98 -57.51
N GLU A 1205 -18.86 -39.46 -58.75
CA GLU A 1205 -17.73 -39.22 -59.67
C GLU A 1205 -17.50 -37.71 -59.89
N VAL A 1206 -18.57 -36.94 -60.16
CA VAL A 1206 -18.46 -35.49 -60.35
C VAL A 1206 -18.06 -34.76 -59.07
N SER A 1207 -18.65 -35.12 -57.93
CA SER A 1207 -18.30 -34.54 -56.63
C SER A 1207 -16.84 -34.82 -56.25
N GLU A 1208 -16.31 -36.00 -56.58
CA GLU A 1208 -14.90 -36.34 -56.37
C GLU A 1208 -13.98 -35.50 -57.28
N LEU A 1209 -14.29 -35.40 -58.58
CA LEU A 1209 -13.51 -34.59 -59.51
C LEU A 1209 -13.49 -33.12 -59.07
N ARG A 1210 -14.62 -32.57 -58.62
CA ARG A 1210 -14.70 -31.21 -58.08
C ARG A 1210 -13.91 -31.04 -56.80
N SER A 1211 -14.02 -31.97 -55.86
CA SER A 1211 -13.25 -31.92 -54.62
C SER A 1211 -11.74 -31.96 -54.90
N LYS A 1212 -11.30 -32.80 -55.85
CA LYS A 1212 -9.89 -32.87 -56.28
C LYS A 1212 -9.44 -31.61 -57.01
N LEU A 1213 -10.27 -31.07 -57.91
CA LEU A 1213 -9.98 -29.83 -58.61
C LEU A 1213 -9.86 -28.65 -57.63
N VAL A 1214 -10.80 -28.51 -56.69
CA VAL A 1214 -10.74 -27.48 -55.64
C VAL A 1214 -9.50 -27.66 -54.78
N LYS A 1215 -9.18 -28.88 -54.34
CA LYS A 1215 -7.93 -29.15 -53.59
C LYS A 1215 -6.68 -28.78 -54.39
N LYS A 1216 -6.60 -29.14 -55.66
CA LYS A 1216 -5.46 -28.83 -56.54
C LYS A 1216 -5.31 -27.32 -56.78
N ILE A 1217 -6.41 -26.62 -57.06
CA ILE A 1217 -6.42 -25.15 -57.19
C ILE A 1217 -6.03 -24.47 -55.87
N THR A 1218 -6.43 -25.02 -54.72
CA THR A 1218 -6.08 -24.46 -53.40
C THR A 1218 -4.61 -24.70 -53.04
N VAL A 1219 -3.95 -25.70 -53.62
CA VAL A 1219 -2.54 -26.06 -53.34
C VAL A 1219 -1.56 -25.35 -54.29
N ASN A 1220 -1.92 -25.13 -55.56
CA ASN A 1220 -1.05 -24.53 -56.58
C ASN A 1220 -1.40 -23.06 -56.86
N HIS A 1221 -0.78 -22.12 -56.13
CA HIS A 1221 -0.93 -20.68 -56.40
C HIS A 1221 0.15 -20.17 -57.36
N ILE A 1222 -0.11 -20.27 -58.67
CA ILE A 1222 0.52 -19.44 -59.71
C ILE A 1222 -0.58 -19.13 -60.74
N GLY A 1223 -0.71 -17.89 -61.20
CA GLY A 1223 -1.82 -17.39 -62.03
C GLY A 1223 -2.15 -18.15 -63.34
N LYS A 1224 -1.34 -19.13 -63.77
CA LYS A 1224 -1.67 -20.08 -64.85
C LYS A 1224 -2.68 -21.16 -64.44
N SER A 1225 -2.72 -21.54 -63.16
CA SER A 1225 -3.60 -22.61 -62.65
C SER A 1225 -5.08 -22.21 -62.63
N GLU A 1226 -5.38 -20.92 -62.58
CA GLU A 1226 -6.76 -20.40 -62.51
C GLU A 1226 -7.50 -20.56 -63.86
N LEU A 1227 -6.87 -20.24 -64.98
CA LEU A 1227 -7.43 -20.42 -66.33
C LEU A 1227 -7.61 -21.90 -66.70
N ILE A 1228 -6.64 -22.74 -66.35
CA ILE A 1228 -6.72 -24.20 -66.57
C ILE A 1228 -7.80 -24.79 -65.66
N GLY A 1229 -7.89 -24.34 -64.41
CA GLY A 1229 -8.94 -24.72 -63.47
C GLY A 1229 -10.34 -24.36 -63.96
N ILE A 1230 -10.53 -23.15 -64.50
CA ILE A 1230 -11.79 -22.71 -65.12
C ILE A 1230 -12.15 -23.60 -66.31
N ARG A 1231 -11.18 -23.89 -67.20
CA ARG A 1231 -11.39 -24.81 -68.33
C ARG A 1231 -11.82 -26.19 -67.87
N VAL A 1232 -11.11 -26.79 -66.91
CA VAL A 1232 -11.40 -28.13 -66.41
C VAL A 1232 -12.76 -28.18 -65.69
N SER A 1233 -13.13 -27.11 -64.96
CA SER A 1233 -14.47 -26.96 -64.38
C SER A 1233 -15.57 -26.99 -65.46
N ASN A 1234 -15.38 -26.30 -66.58
CA ASN A 1234 -16.32 -26.35 -67.70
C ASN A 1234 -16.37 -27.73 -68.38
N LEU A 1235 -15.25 -28.46 -68.44
CA LEU A 1235 -15.23 -29.82 -68.98
C LEU A 1235 -15.99 -30.82 -68.10
N ILE A 1236 -16.09 -30.58 -66.79
CA ILE A 1236 -16.98 -31.34 -65.91
C ILE A 1236 -18.44 -31.14 -66.32
N GLN A 1237 -18.83 -29.95 -66.79
CA GLN A 1237 -20.19 -29.71 -67.30
C GLN A 1237 -20.45 -30.45 -68.61
N GLU A 1238 -19.45 -30.54 -69.48
CA GLU A 1238 -19.53 -31.37 -70.70
C GLU A 1238 -19.69 -32.88 -70.39
N LEU A 1239 -19.25 -33.35 -69.21
CA LEU A 1239 -19.47 -34.74 -68.78
C LEU A 1239 -20.97 -35.03 -68.54
N TRP A 1240 -21.70 -34.08 -67.95
CA TRP A 1240 -23.16 -34.18 -67.81
C TRP A 1240 -23.87 -34.24 -69.17
N VAL A 1241 -23.40 -33.46 -70.15
CA VAL A 1241 -23.91 -33.51 -71.53
C VAL A 1241 -23.67 -34.87 -72.15
N SER A 1242 -22.47 -35.43 -72.00
CA SER A 1242 -22.12 -36.76 -72.51
C SER A 1242 -23.06 -37.86 -71.97
N TRP A 1243 -23.43 -37.79 -70.69
CA TRP A 1243 -24.28 -38.81 -70.07
C TRP A 1243 -25.77 -38.65 -70.38
N TYR A 1244 -26.30 -37.42 -70.41
CA TYR A 1244 -27.75 -37.18 -70.49
C TYR A 1244 -28.27 -36.68 -71.85
N LEU A 1245 -27.37 -36.22 -72.73
CA LEU A 1245 -27.64 -35.74 -74.09
C LEU A 1245 -26.78 -36.47 -75.13
N GLN A 1246 -27.00 -37.79 -75.29
CA GLN A 1246 -26.21 -38.65 -76.18
C GLN A 1246 -26.22 -38.26 -77.67
N ASN A 1247 -27.19 -37.44 -78.10
CA ASN A 1247 -27.30 -36.96 -79.48
C ASN A 1247 -26.53 -35.64 -79.73
N VAL A 1248 -25.94 -35.04 -78.70
CA VAL A 1248 -25.19 -33.78 -78.78
C VAL A 1248 -23.71 -34.07 -78.59
N LYS A 1249 -22.87 -33.71 -79.57
CA LYS A 1249 -21.41 -33.84 -79.42
C LYS A 1249 -20.89 -32.85 -78.37
N THR A 1250 -19.95 -33.32 -77.55
CA THR A 1250 -19.19 -32.49 -76.59
C THR A 1250 -18.12 -31.67 -77.31
N ILE A 1251 -17.67 -30.56 -76.71
CA ILE A 1251 -16.61 -29.70 -77.31
C ILE A 1251 -15.32 -30.50 -77.54
N GLU A 1252 -14.94 -31.30 -76.55
CA GLU A 1252 -13.84 -32.25 -76.63
C GLU A 1252 -14.25 -33.59 -76.03
N SER A 1253 -13.46 -34.63 -76.26
CA SER A 1253 -13.74 -35.97 -75.74
C SER A 1253 -13.54 -36.02 -74.23
N VAL A 1254 -14.64 -36.05 -73.47
CA VAL A 1254 -14.65 -36.05 -72.00
C VAL A 1254 -14.96 -37.44 -71.43
N SER A 1255 -14.29 -37.79 -70.33
CA SER A 1255 -14.57 -38.96 -69.49
C SER A 1255 -14.00 -38.72 -68.09
N TYR A 1256 -14.47 -39.44 -67.07
CA TYR A 1256 -13.95 -39.30 -65.70
C TYR A 1256 -12.41 -39.40 -65.65
N LYS A 1257 -11.82 -40.42 -66.31
CA LYS A 1257 -10.35 -40.61 -66.33
C LYS A 1257 -9.60 -39.47 -67.03
N LYS A 1258 -10.15 -38.94 -68.14
CA LYS A 1258 -9.51 -37.82 -68.86
C LYS A 1258 -9.55 -36.53 -68.06
N ILE A 1259 -10.70 -36.23 -67.44
CA ILE A 1259 -10.81 -35.04 -66.59
C ILE A 1259 -9.92 -35.19 -65.35
N LEU A 1260 -9.87 -36.37 -64.74
CA LEU A 1260 -8.95 -36.65 -63.64
C LEU A 1260 -7.48 -36.50 -64.05
N ALA A 1261 -7.11 -36.91 -65.27
CA ALA A 1261 -5.77 -36.69 -65.81
C ALA A 1261 -5.47 -35.20 -65.96
N TYR A 1262 -6.39 -34.41 -66.53
CA TYR A 1262 -6.23 -32.95 -66.58
C TYR A 1262 -6.14 -32.32 -65.18
N ILE A 1263 -6.90 -32.79 -64.20
CA ILE A 1263 -6.80 -32.32 -62.79
C ILE A 1263 -5.44 -32.68 -62.17
N ASN A 1264 -4.86 -33.82 -62.53
CA ASN A 1264 -3.56 -34.23 -62.04
C ASN A 1264 -2.41 -33.48 -62.72
N GLU A 1265 -2.60 -33.07 -63.97
CA GLU A 1265 -1.68 -32.20 -64.74
C GLU A 1265 -1.67 -30.75 -64.20
N ILE A 1266 -2.76 -30.29 -63.59
CA ILE A 1266 -2.80 -29.07 -62.75
C ILE A 1266 -2.01 -29.29 -61.46
#